data_AF-A0A7S3ZZQ2-F1
#
_entry.id   AF-A0A7S3ZZQ2-F1
#
_cell.length_a   1.000
_cell.length_b   1.000
_cell.length_c   1.000
_cell.angle_alpha   90.00
_cell.angle_beta   90.00
_cell.angle_gamma   90.00
#
_symmetry.space_group_name_H-M   'P 1'
#
loop_
_entity.id
_entity.type
_entity.pdbx_description
1 polymer ?
#
loop_
_entity_poly.entity_id
_entity_poly.type
_entity_poly.pdbx_seq_one_letter_code
_entity_poly.pdbx_strand_id
1 'polypeptide(L)'
;ERNSSTINGGHIENLLLEKVRVVEQSSGERNYHIFYQLCAAAKAGKLPGQAGKALTGDASTHIYSKTCTSVDDMDDSEEFDATVAALDALGVKGAELEAIFRAAAAVYVLGDVEFAEDGDGSKISTQAPLDTAASLLGVSSSKLAQALCTRVRDVAGEGGVRDIVTTQNTPEEASTLRHALAKATFSRLFDWLVQRANKAFDKSDQSQFIGILDIFGFEDMATNGFEQVFINTTNEQLQKVFNDLVFEAEAEEYTREGIDWDKTCFPDNTPCIELLTKRPIGILRLLDSECSRGFVASDGAKLVAKVNKAHASSPFFEVCGPASVWRRKDGSRTEDADFLVHHFAGPIVYTVSSFVEKNRDALFPHVYDVLHASSDSLIQACFPEREEVQSKKETVANKYLSQLASLTATLRESSTRFVRCIKTNSEKQPQKLDKPAVLSQLVCSGVMAALEVRRAGFPTRVPYREFVREFRAFTPRGAAITDPKQLAHAMMRHPHVAERVPSSAYRLGASKLFMQSEVLYQLQSIRNAMLYPFVRRLQRWWVKLQGSILQRKLKRCGADLRDASSEAAIKGVNCVAFVRDALQKCEASLAKANLLINKPAEAAEALSSLRAEIAKATEIVKAAVQKKEEAYRIRAEFLAEIDDAYSRCKALRTIANGLYAPRDAEGLTDACVDAEGKLGACRTELLTVAAQWDQGALALSGSQGPHSLRKGAMQSMKNISSKQDTHEHRRARLDTALKSVREAESLSQKMLERQRLLDEARREFQAALDAASERLAIIPVEQFIIQGIRAVPDAVVEARDAIYEAQKTLQGSDSAPIKEAVTNAQASVDKALARAESEALRLRAMTDLDECEKTLVQIGHEVREGGFEERIGDLLTHGEKLVQDARAVADAPDVATLVRAARGAVDAVNHAGEQLEKAQAQKRAEEKARFNKLLGRFQRMDEANSGRGVPKFARKAGGGVQKPLFKVKRVSTVPVEAPPPPPVQPRIIPKAPKSPLTPRNVSPPDTPAAATPATVTKTSVQ
;
A
#
# COMPACT_ATOMS: atom_id res chain seq x y z
N GLU A 1 -27.48 -3.47 -10.47
CA GLU A 1 -26.51 -4.22 -9.63
C GLU A 1 -26.68 -5.71 -9.93
N ARG A 2 -25.82 -6.58 -9.39
CA ARG A 2 -26.19 -7.99 -9.17
C ARG A 2 -26.50 -8.14 -7.69
N ASN A 3 -27.75 -8.40 -7.33
CA ASN A 3 -28.08 -8.78 -5.96
C ASN A 3 -27.44 -10.14 -5.70
N SER A 4 -26.38 -10.19 -4.90
CA SER A 4 -25.78 -11.44 -4.46
C SER A 4 -26.66 -12.07 -3.40
N SER A 5 -27.22 -13.25 -3.68
CA SER A 5 -27.99 -14.05 -2.72
C SER A 5 -27.07 -14.71 -1.69
N THR A 6 -26.41 -13.87 -0.89
CA THR A 6 -25.45 -14.23 0.16
C THR A 6 -26.12 -14.16 1.53
N ILE A 7 -25.87 -15.16 2.38
CA ILE A 7 -26.35 -15.17 3.77
C ILE A 7 -25.68 -13.99 4.53
N ASN A 8 -26.50 -13.11 5.12
CA ASN A 8 -26.03 -11.93 5.84
C ASN A 8 -25.76 -12.24 7.33
N GLY A 9 -26.73 -12.89 7.98
CA GLY A 9 -26.73 -13.28 9.39
C GLY A 9 -27.73 -14.40 9.65
N GLY A 10 -28.10 -14.62 10.91
CA GLY A 10 -29.05 -15.66 11.31
C GLY A 10 -29.57 -15.46 12.74
N HIS A 11 -30.57 -16.25 13.13
CA HIS A 11 -31.14 -16.28 14.47
C HIS A 11 -31.61 -17.69 14.81
N ILE A 12 -31.42 -18.11 16.07
CA ILE A 12 -31.81 -19.40 16.62
C ILE A 12 -32.77 -19.13 17.80
N GLU A 13 -33.99 -19.64 17.71
CA GLU A 13 -34.92 -19.73 18.84
C GLU A 13 -35.02 -21.19 19.29
N ASN A 14 -34.98 -21.43 20.60
CA ASN A 14 -35.20 -22.75 21.19
C ASN A 14 -36.60 -22.85 21.81
N LEU A 15 -37.32 -23.92 21.52
CA LEU A 15 -38.67 -24.20 22.03
C LEU A 15 -38.65 -25.08 23.28
N LEU A 16 -37.79 -26.09 23.34
CA LEU A 16 -37.70 -27.03 24.45
C LEU A 16 -36.32 -27.71 24.51
N LEU A 17 -35.74 -27.80 25.70
CA LEU A 17 -34.59 -28.63 26.00
C LEU A 17 -35.04 -29.82 26.86
N GLU A 18 -34.63 -31.04 26.52
CA GLU A 18 -34.97 -32.28 27.25
C GLU A 18 -34.20 -32.38 28.58
N LYS A 19 -34.48 -31.49 29.54
CA LYS A 19 -33.69 -31.33 30.76
C LYS A 19 -33.52 -32.64 31.55
N VAL A 20 -34.49 -33.55 31.52
CA VAL A 20 -34.42 -34.84 32.22
C VAL A 20 -33.23 -35.69 31.76
N ARG A 21 -32.90 -35.67 30.47
CA ARG A 21 -31.76 -36.40 29.90
C ARG A 21 -30.42 -36.09 30.57
N VAL A 22 -30.27 -34.90 31.17
CA VAL A 22 -29.07 -34.52 31.93
C VAL A 22 -28.81 -35.46 33.12
N VAL A 23 -29.87 -35.97 33.76
CA VAL A 23 -29.78 -36.68 35.05
C VAL A 23 -30.30 -38.12 35.01
N GLU A 24 -31.22 -38.42 34.10
CA GLU A 24 -31.88 -39.71 33.93
C GLU A 24 -31.93 -40.04 32.42
N GLN A 25 -31.54 -41.25 32.02
CA GLN A 25 -31.54 -41.70 30.63
C GLN A 25 -32.22 -43.07 30.50
N SER A 26 -32.78 -43.37 29.33
CA SER A 26 -33.32 -44.71 29.06
C SER A 26 -32.21 -45.72 28.80
N SER A 27 -32.50 -47.01 28.99
CA SER A 27 -31.53 -48.10 28.76
C SER A 27 -31.01 -48.08 27.32
N GLY A 28 -29.68 -48.06 27.15
CA GLY A 28 -29.02 -47.95 25.85
C GLY A 28 -28.91 -46.52 25.27
N GLU A 29 -29.51 -45.51 25.90
CA GLU A 29 -29.36 -44.11 25.49
C GLU A 29 -28.17 -43.42 26.16
N ARG A 30 -27.48 -42.55 25.42
CA ARG A 30 -26.47 -41.63 25.96
C ARG A 30 -27.12 -40.36 26.55
N ASN A 31 -26.39 -39.73 27.45
CA ASN A 31 -26.61 -38.34 27.85
C ASN A 31 -26.07 -37.38 26.75
N TYR A 32 -26.10 -36.07 26.96
CA TYR A 32 -25.57 -35.07 26.02
C TYR A 32 -24.08 -35.32 25.70
N HIS A 33 -23.73 -35.31 24.41
CA HIS A 33 -22.40 -35.66 23.89
C HIS A 33 -21.24 -34.90 24.56
N ILE A 34 -21.45 -33.64 24.96
CA ILE A 34 -20.42 -32.80 25.59
C ILE A 34 -19.79 -33.43 26.84
N PHE A 35 -20.53 -34.22 27.64
CA PHE A 35 -19.96 -34.88 28.82
C PHE A 35 -18.90 -35.93 28.45
N TYR A 36 -19.16 -36.68 27.38
CA TYR A 36 -18.24 -37.70 26.86
C TYR A 36 -17.06 -37.08 26.12
N GLN A 37 -17.31 -36.03 25.32
CA GLN A 37 -16.27 -35.20 24.70
C GLN A 37 -15.30 -34.63 25.75
N LEU A 38 -15.82 -34.12 26.87
CA LEU A 38 -15.00 -33.63 27.99
C LEU A 38 -14.19 -34.75 28.65
N CYS A 39 -14.74 -35.95 28.81
CA CYS A 39 -13.98 -37.11 29.30
C CYS A 39 -12.86 -37.53 28.32
N ALA A 40 -13.16 -37.63 27.03
CA ALA A 40 -12.18 -37.94 25.99
C ALA A 40 -11.07 -36.87 25.93
N ALA A 41 -11.42 -35.59 26.05
CA ALA A 41 -10.48 -34.48 26.09
C ALA A 41 -9.62 -34.46 27.37
N ALA A 42 -10.19 -34.81 28.54
CA ALA A 42 -9.43 -34.97 29.78
C ALA A 42 -8.42 -36.14 29.66
N LYS A 43 -8.88 -37.31 29.18
CA LYS A 43 -8.05 -38.50 28.93
C LYS A 43 -6.90 -38.23 27.95
N ALA A 44 -7.15 -37.42 26.92
CA ALA A 44 -6.16 -37.01 25.93
C ALA A 44 -5.25 -35.85 26.38
N GLY A 45 -5.47 -35.28 27.58
CA GLY A 45 -4.75 -34.09 28.04
C GLY A 45 -5.07 -32.79 27.27
N LYS A 46 -6.11 -32.81 26.43
CA LYS A 46 -6.59 -31.68 25.62
C LYS A 46 -7.39 -30.66 26.43
N LEU A 47 -8.07 -31.08 27.51
CA LEU A 47 -8.94 -30.23 28.31
C LEU A 47 -8.13 -29.44 29.36
N PRO A 48 -8.01 -28.10 29.26
CA PRO A 48 -7.21 -27.32 30.19
C PRO A 48 -7.92 -27.04 31.53
N GLY A 49 -7.21 -26.35 32.42
CA GLY A 49 -7.82 -25.67 33.57
C GLY A 49 -8.20 -26.59 34.73
N GLN A 50 -9.29 -26.24 35.42
CA GLN A 50 -9.84 -27.07 36.50
C GLN A 50 -10.67 -28.26 35.96
N ALA A 51 -11.36 -28.08 34.83
CA ALA A 51 -12.24 -29.12 34.26
C ALA A 51 -11.46 -30.40 33.92
N GLY A 52 -10.29 -30.28 33.28
CA GLY A 52 -9.40 -31.41 32.96
C GLY A 52 -8.79 -32.12 34.17
N LYS A 53 -8.86 -31.53 35.38
CA LYS A 53 -8.41 -32.16 36.63
C LYS A 53 -9.54 -32.83 37.41
N ALA A 54 -10.79 -32.47 37.13
CA ALA A 54 -11.97 -32.95 37.84
C ALA A 54 -12.56 -34.24 37.24
N LEU A 55 -12.27 -34.51 35.97
CA LEU A 55 -12.80 -35.67 35.25
C LEU A 55 -11.76 -36.80 35.21
N THR A 56 -12.22 -38.04 35.43
CA THR A 56 -11.38 -39.27 35.44
C THR A 56 -10.86 -39.67 34.07
N GLY A 57 -11.46 -39.13 33.00
CA GLY A 57 -11.21 -39.53 31.62
C GLY A 57 -12.01 -40.76 31.16
N ASP A 58 -12.85 -41.34 32.01
CA ASP A 58 -13.75 -42.44 31.66
C ASP A 58 -15.21 -42.11 32.02
N ALA A 59 -16.07 -42.07 31.00
CA ALA A 59 -17.50 -41.83 31.19
C ALA A 59 -18.22 -42.97 31.94
N SER A 60 -17.60 -44.15 32.11
CA SER A 60 -18.18 -45.24 32.90
C SER A 60 -18.22 -44.96 34.40
N THR A 61 -17.35 -44.07 34.92
CA THR A 61 -17.23 -43.85 36.37
C THR A 61 -18.28 -42.91 36.94
N HIS A 62 -18.96 -42.12 36.11
CA HIS A 62 -19.89 -41.06 36.52
C HIS A 62 -21.35 -41.52 36.45
N ILE A 63 -22.18 -41.13 37.42
CA ILE A 63 -23.58 -41.59 37.55
C ILE A 63 -24.42 -41.21 36.34
N TYR A 64 -24.29 -39.99 35.82
CA TYR A 64 -25.09 -39.47 34.70
C TYR A 64 -24.71 -40.02 33.30
N SER A 65 -23.94 -41.11 33.21
CA SER A 65 -23.59 -41.77 31.94
C SER A 65 -23.54 -43.30 32.02
N LYS A 66 -24.05 -43.90 33.10
CA LYS A 66 -24.04 -45.36 33.33
C LYS A 66 -24.86 -46.18 32.33
N THR A 67 -25.79 -45.58 31.59
CA THR A 67 -26.71 -46.26 30.66
C THR A 67 -26.08 -46.64 29.32
N CYS A 68 -25.15 -45.83 28.83
CA CYS A 68 -24.49 -46.00 27.54
C CYS A 68 -23.24 -45.12 27.46
N THR A 69 -22.10 -45.69 27.08
CA THR A 69 -20.79 -45.01 27.06
C THR A 69 -20.22 -44.72 25.68
N SER A 70 -20.72 -45.39 24.63
CA SER A 70 -20.23 -45.27 23.24
C SER A 70 -21.38 -45.23 22.23
N VAL A 71 -21.13 -44.71 21.04
CA VAL A 71 -22.02 -44.80 19.86
C VAL A 71 -21.18 -45.18 18.66
N ASP A 72 -21.73 -46.01 17.77
CA ASP A 72 -21.08 -46.42 16.53
C ASP A 72 -20.80 -45.20 15.62
N ASP A 73 -19.69 -45.26 14.88
CA ASP A 73 -19.24 -44.23 13.92
C ASP A 73 -19.00 -42.81 14.52
N MET A 74 -18.67 -42.69 15.81
CA MET A 74 -18.38 -41.41 16.50
C MET A 74 -17.14 -41.47 17.41
N ASP A 75 -16.15 -40.61 17.18
CA ASP A 75 -15.01 -40.39 18.11
C ASP A 75 -15.23 -39.11 18.91
N ASP A 76 -15.48 -39.25 20.23
CA ASP A 76 -15.73 -38.12 21.13
C ASP A 76 -14.52 -37.17 21.27
N SER A 77 -13.29 -37.57 20.90
CA SER A 77 -12.09 -36.72 20.90
C SER A 77 -11.95 -35.86 19.63
N GLU A 78 -12.38 -36.37 18.47
CA GLU A 78 -12.46 -35.58 17.24
C GLU A 78 -13.63 -34.60 17.29
N GLU A 79 -14.79 -35.05 17.81
CA GLU A 79 -15.97 -34.21 18.05
C GLU A 79 -15.70 -33.10 19.08
N PHE A 80 -14.83 -33.33 20.07
CA PHE A 80 -14.37 -32.27 20.98
C PHE A 80 -13.57 -31.18 20.24
N ASP A 81 -12.63 -31.56 19.38
CA ASP A 81 -11.81 -30.59 18.61
C ASP A 81 -12.69 -29.79 17.65
N ALA A 82 -13.68 -30.43 17.02
CA ALA A 82 -14.69 -29.76 16.20
C ALA A 82 -15.56 -28.79 17.02
N THR A 83 -15.98 -29.18 18.23
CA THR A 83 -16.76 -28.34 19.15
C THR A 83 -15.97 -27.11 19.62
N VAL A 84 -14.68 -27.27 19.91
CA VAL A 84 -13.77 -26.16 20.23
C VAL A 84 -13.62 -25.21 19.03
N ALA A 85 -13.46 -25.74 17.81
CA ALA A 85 -13.37 -24.91 16.60
C ALA A 85 -14.68 -24.15 16.29
N ALA A 86 -15.84 -24.74 16.58
CA ALA A 86 -17.14 -24.08 16.44
C ALA A 86 -17.32 -22.93 17.46
N LEU A 87 -16.92 -23.14 18.72
CA LEU A 87 -16.93 -22.09 19.75
C LEU A 87 -15.94 -20.97 19.43
N ASP A 88 -14.74 -21.31 18.95
CA ASP A 88 -13.74 -20.35 18.47
C ASP A 88 -14.31 -19.44 17.37
N ALA A 89 -15.07 -20.00 16.42
CA ALA A 89 -15.73 -19.27 15.33
C ALA A 89 -16.89 -18.36 15.80
N LEU A 90 -17.56 -18.69 16.91
CA LEU A 90 -18.48 -17.79 17.62
C LEU A 90 -17.74 -16.72 18.47
N GLY A 91 -16.40 -16.73 18.44
CA GLY A 91 -15.56 -15.82 19.21
C GLY A 91 -15.48 -16.18 20.70
N VAL A 92 -15.79 -17.42 21.09
CA VAL A 92 -15.70 -17.92 22.46
C VAL A 92 -14.33 -18.58 22.66
N LYS A 93 -13.44 -17.96 23.43
CA LYS A 93 -12.03 -18.37 23.55
C LYS A 93 -11.48 -18.17 24.97
N GLY A 94 -10.38 -18.86 25.28
CA GLY A 94 -9.62 -18.66 26.52
C GLY A 94 -10.46 -18.88 27.77
N ALA A 95 -10.51 -17.88 28.66
CA ALA A 95 -11.22 -17.97 29.94
C ALA A 95 -12.75 -18.16 29.78
N GLU A 96 -13.37 -17.63 28.71
CA GLU A 96 -14.80 -17.83 28.42
C GLU A 96 -15.07 -19.30 28.07
N LEU A 97 -14.20 -19.91 27.25
CA LEU A 97 -14.24 -21.32 26.89
C LEU A 97 -13.98 -22.23 28.11
N GLU A 98 -13.00 -21.90 28.95
CA GLU A 98 -12.74 -22.65 30.19
C GLU A 98 -13.93 -22.58 31.16
N ALA A 99 -14.59 -21.42 31.29
CA ALA A 99 -15.77 -21.29 32.15
C ALA A 99 -16.94 -22.18 31.68
N ILE A 100 -17.20 -22.26 30.37
CA ILE A 100 -18.23 -23.15 29.81
C ILE A 100 -17.91 -24.62 30.13
N PHE A 101 -16.67 -25.05 29.93
CA PHE A 101 -16.25 -26.42 30.22
C PHE A 101 -16.22 -26.73 31.73
N ARG A 102 -15.88 -25.77 32.61
CA ARG A 102 -16.00 -25.93 34.06
C ARG A 102 -17.47 -26.05 34.49
N ALA A 103 -18.37 -25.25 33.94
CA ALA A 103 -19.81 -25.34 34.22
C ALA A 103 -20.41 -26.69 33.77
N ALA A 104 -20.05 -27.17 32.57
CA ALA A 104 -20.49 -28.47 32.07
C ALA A 104 -19.90 -29.64 32.89
N ALA A 105 -18.60 -29.62 33.21
CA ALA A 105 -17.97 -30.61 34.08
C ALA A 105 -18.57 -30.60 35.50
N ALA A 106 -18.97 -29.43 36.02
CA ALA A 106 -19.62 -29.33 37.33
C ALA A 106 -20.99 -30.01 37.37
N VAL A 107 -21.82 -29.81 36.33
CA VAL A 107 -23.13 -30.49 36.22
C VAL A 107 -22.95 -32.02 36.26
N TYR A 108 -21.89 -32.52 35.61
CA TYR A 108 -21.60 -33.93 35.50
C TYR A 108 -21.10 -34.53 36.83
N VAL A 109 -20.07 -33.91 37.46
CA VAL A 109 -19.53 -34.34 38.77
C VAL A 109 -20.54 -34.16 39.91
N LEU A 110 -21.46 -33.17 39.81
CA LEU A 110 -22.58 -33.02 40.75
C LEU A 110 -23.49 -34.27 40.76
N GLY A 111 -23.52 -35.05 39.68
CA GLY A 111 -24.25 -36.32 39.62
C GLY A 111 -23.69 -37.41 40.52
N ASP A 112 -22.43 -37.30 40.95
CA ASP A 112 -21.75 -38.27 41.81
C ASP A 112 -21.83 -37.89 43.31
N VAL A 113 -22.57 -36.82 43.65
CA VAL A 113 -22.82 -36.42 45.05
C VAL A 113 -23.94 -37.28 45.63
N GLU A 114 -23.60 -38.29 46.40
CA GLU A 114 -24.54 -39.18 47.10
C GLU A 114 -24.87 -38.67 48.51
N PHE A 115 -26.05 -39.05 49.02
CA PHE A 115 -26.57 -38.66 50.34
C PHE A 115 -26.76 -39.88 51.24
N ALA A 116 -26.65 -39.68 52.54
CA ALA A 116 -26.92 -40.67 53.58
C ALA A 116 -27.86 -40.08 54.65
N GLU A 117 -28.59 -40.94 55.35
CA GLU A 117 -29.48 -40.56 56.47
C GLU A 117 -28.70 -39.86 57.60
N ASP A 118 -29.31 -38.85 58.23
CA ASP A 118 -28.77 -38.17 59.41
C ASP A 118 -29.92 -37.80 60.37
N GLY A 119 -30.32 -38.76 61.20
CA GLY A 119 -31.58 -38.67 61.96
C GLY A 119 -32.78 -38.62 60.99
N ASP A 120 -33.71 -37.69 61.23
CA ASP A 120 -34.85 -37.43 60.33
C ASP A 120 -34.46 -36.63 59.05
N GLY A 121 -33.17 -36.46 58.78
CA GLY A 121 -32.63 -35.64 57.69
C GLY A 121 -31.59 -36.37 56.83
N SER A 122 -30.77 -35.60 56.11
CA SER A 122 -29.72 -36.10 55.22
C SER A 122 -28.40 -35.37 55.41
N LYS A 123 -27.32 -36.09 55.14
CA LYS A 123 -25.95 -35.56 55.00
C LYS A 123 -25.30 -36.04 53.71
N ILE A 124 -24.23 -35.37 53.32
CA ILE A 124 -23.39 -35.76 52.17
C ILE A 124 -22.63 -37.04 52.52
N SER A 125 -22.73 -38.06 51.67
CA SER A 125 -21.96 -39.30 51.77
C SER A 125 -20.59 -39.14 51.09
N THR A 126 -20.59 -38.60 49.87
CA THR A 126 -19.40 -38.47 49.02
C THR A 126 -18.91 -37.03 48.96
N GLN A 127 -18.08 -36.63 49.92
CA GLN A 127 -17.60 -35.25 50.06
C GLN A 127 -16.70 -34.79 48.89
N ALA A 128 -15.85 -35.66 48.32
CA ALA A 128 -14.90 -35.26 47.29
C ALA A 128 -15.55 -34.84 45.94
N PRO A 129 -16.59 -35.54 45.42
CA PRO A 129 -17.41 -35.02 44.32
C PRO A 129 -18.05 -33.66 44.62
N LEU A 130 -18.54 -33.46 45.85
CA LEU A 130 -19.15 -32.18 46.24
C LEU A 130 -18.12 -31.04 46.23
N ASP A 131 -16.95 -31.23 46.85
CA ASP A 131 -15.88 -30.23 46.86
C ASP A 131 -15.41 -29.88 45.44
N THR A 132 -15.35 -30.89 44.57
CA THR A 132 -14.98 -30.73 43.16
C THR A 132 -16.05 -29.94 42.38
N ALA A 133 -17.33 -30.31 42.50
CA ALA A 133 -18.43 -29.59 41.88
C ALA A 133 -18.55 -28.15 42.40
N ALA A 134 -18.39 -27.94 43.70
CA ALA A 134 -18.39 -26.61 44.31
C ALA A 134 -17.26 -25.72 43.78
N SER A 135 -16.04 -26.26 43.67
CA SER A 135 -14.88 -25.57 43.09
C SER A 135 -15.12 -25.16 41.63
N LEU A 136 -15.63 -26.09 40.80
CA LEU A 136 -15.92 -25.81 39.38
C LEU A 136 -17.03 -24.76 39.20
N LEU A 137 -18.06 -24.79 40.05
CA LEU A 137 -19.14 -23.79 40.12
C LEU A 137 -18.71 -22.46 40.73
N GLY A 138 -17.52 -22.36 41.32
CA GLY A 138 -17.05 -21.16 42.02
C GLY A 138 -17.78 -20.86 43.34
N VAL A 139 -18.40 -21.86 43.98
CA VAL A 139 -19.20 -21.71 45.22
C VAL A 139 -18.54 -22.38 46.42
N SER A 140 -19.01 -22.04 47.63
CA SER A 140 -18.53 -22.69 48.86
C SER A 140 -19.19 -24.07 49.06
N SER A 141 -18.38 -25.12 49.17
CA SER A 141 -18.83 -26.50 49.39
C SER A 141 -19.77 -26.64 50.59
N SER A 142 -19.49 -25.99 51.73
CA SER A 142 -20.36 -26.05 52.91
C SER A 142 -21.72 -25.38 52.68
N LYS A 143 -21.77 -24.27 51.93
CA LYS A 143 -23.05 -23.65 51.53
C LYS A 143 -23.82 -24.53 50.55
N LEU A 144 -23.13 -25.20 49.62
CA LEU A 144 -23.75 -26.11 48.66
C LEU A 144 -24.31 -27.37 49.36
N ALA A 145 -23.56 -27.97 50.29
CA ALA A 145 -24.06 -29.04 51.18
C ALA A 145 -25.32 -28.61 51.93
N GLN A 146 -25.26 -27.45 52.62
CA GLN A 146 -26.39 -26.93 53.37
C GLN A 146 -27.61 -26.69 52.48
N ALA A 147 -27.43 -26.13 51.28
CA ALA A 147 -28.54 -25.86 50.37
C ALA A 147 -29.18 -27.13 49.77
N LEU A 148 -28.41 -28.21 49.61
CA LEU A 148 -28.91 -29.52 49.15
C LEU A 148 -29.58 -30.32 50.28
N CYS A 149 -29.03 -30.29 51.50
CA CYS A 149 -29.56 -31.03 52.65
C CYS A 149 -30.69 -30.31 53.40
N THR A 150 -30.94 -29.01 53.16
CA THR A 150 -32.01 -28.25 53.83
C THR A 150 -33.09 -27.74 52.87
N ARG A 151 -34.27 -27.44 53.44
CA ARG A 151 -35.44 -26.91 52.75
C ARG A 151 -35.96 -25.67 53.48
N VAL A 152 -35.77 -24.51 52.87
CA VAL A 152 -36.32 -23.25 53.35
C VAL A 152 -37.75 -23.09 52.81
N ARG A 153 -38.71 -22.78 53.70
CA ARG A 153 -40.12 -22.57 53.38
C ARG A 153 -40.61 -21.26 54.02
N ASP A 154 -41.13 -20.35 53.20
CA ASP A 154 -41.90 -19.20 53.69
C ASP A 154 -43.25 -19.71 54.18
N VAL A 155 -43.55 -19.53 55.47
CA VAL A 155 -44.83 -19.87 56.08
C VAL A 155 -45.52 -18.57 56.51
N ALA A 156 -46.84 -18.51 56.34
CA ALA A 156 -47.64 -17.41 56.91
C ALA A 156 -47.83 -17.68 58.41
N GLY A 157 -47.14 -16.91 59.24
CA GLY A 157 -47.29 -16.92 60.69
C GLY A 157 -48.60 -16.26 61.13
N GLU A 158 -48.97 -16.44 62.40
CA GLU A 158 -50.14 -15.78 62.97
C GLU A 158 -49.98 -14.25 62.93
N GLY A 159 -51.05 -13.55 62.55
CA GLY A 159 -51.01 -12.10 62.31
C GLY A 159 -50.48 -11.67 60.93
N GLY A 160 -50.07 -12.59 60.05
CA GLY A 160 -49.70 -12.29 58.67
C GLY A 160 -48.23 -11.89 58.46
N VAL A 161 -47.40 -12.05 59.49
CA VAL A 161 -45.93 -12.04 59.35
C VAL A 161 -45.51 -13.28 58.53
N ARG A 162 -44.41 -13.19 57.77
CA ARG A 162 -43.81 -14.35 57.09
C ARG A 162 -42.70 -14.92 57.95
N ASP A 163 -42.88 -16.15 58.43
CA ASP A 163 -41.86 -16.89 59.16
C ASP A 163 -41.09 -17.80 58.20
N ILE A 164 -39.76 -17.79 58.31
CA ILE A 164 -38.88 -18.60 57.47
C ILE A 164 -38.56 -19.90 58.21
N VAL A 165 -39.26 -20.98 57.84
CA VAL A 165 -39.06 -22.31 58.45
C VAL A 165 -38.02 -23.07 57.63
N THR A 166 -36.94 -23.50 58.26
CA THR A 166 -35.92 -24.37 57.65
C THR A 166 -36.05 -25.78 58.22
N THR A 167 -36.29 -26.78 57.36
CA THR A 167 -36.24 -28.21 57.73
C THR A 167 -35.04 -28.87 57.05
N GLN A 168 -34.65 -30.07 57.51
CA GLN A 168 -33.80 -30.95 56.71
C GLN A 168 -34.63 -31.53 55.53
N ASN A 169 -33.94 -31.98 54.49
CA ASN A 169 -34.43 -32.86 53.43
C ASN A 169 -34.12 -34.32 53.79
N THR A 170 -34.96 -35.27 53.38
CA THR A 170 -34.56 -36.69 53.32
C THR A 170 -33.47 -36.92 52.25
N PRO A 171 -32.76 -38.07 52.22
CA PRO A 171 -31.79 -38.37 51.17
C PRO A 171 -32.39 -38.33 49.76
N GLU A 172 -33.66 -38.71 49.61
CA GLU A 172 -34.42 -38.70 48.35
C GLU A 172 -34.78 -37.27 47.92
N GLU A 173 -35.25 -36.43 48.87
CA GLU A 173 -35.49 -35.01 48.62
C GLU A 173 -34.19 -34.28 48.22
N ALA A 174 -33.08 -34.58 48.90
CA ALA A 174 -31.77 -34.01 48.60
C ALA A 174 -31.21 -34.46 47.24
N SER A 175 -31.39 -35.75 46.88
CA SER A 175 -31.06 -36.28 45.54
C SER A 175 -31.90 -35.64 44.44
N THR A 176 -33.20 -35.45 44.69
CA THR A 176 -34.12 -34.74 43.78
C THR A 176 -33.72 -33.28 43.61
N LEU A 177 -33.26 -32.62 44.68
CA LEU A 177 -32.80 -31.23 44.65
C LEU A 177 -31.45 -31.07 43.92
N ARG A 178 -30.53 -32.03 44.10
CA ARG A 178 -29.31 -32.19 43.29
C ARG A 178 -29.63 -32.36 41.80
N HIS A 179 -30.62 -33.19 41.45
CA HIS A 179 -31.10 -33.34 40.08
C HIS A 179 -31.67 -32.03 39.53
N ALA A 180 -32.48 -31.31 40.31
CA ALA A 180 -33.03 -30.01 39.91
C ALA A 180 -31.91 -28.97 39.67
N LEU A 181 -30.88 -28.95 40.52
CA LEU A 181 -29.72 -28.06 40.38
C LEU A 181 -28.89 -28.34 39.12
N ALA A 182 -28.62 -29.62 38.83
CA ALA A 182 -27.95 -30.04 37.60
C ALA A 182 -28.75 -29.62 36.35
N LYS A 183 -30.07 -29.90 36.33
CA LYS A 183 -31.00 -29.55 35.25
C LYS A 183 -31.08 -28.04 35.01
N ALA A 184 -31.18 -27.24 36.08
CA ALA A 184 -31.24 -25.78 35.98
C ALA A 184 -29.92 -25.16 35.49
N THR A 185 -28.78 -25.66 35.96
CA THR A 185 -27.44 -25.17 35.57
C THR A 185 -27.16 -25.46 34.10
N PHE A 186 -27.42 -26.68 33.64
CA PHE A 186 -27.25 -27.06 32.23
C PHE A 186 -28.18 -26.28 31.30
N SER A 187 -29.46 -26.13 31.67
CA SER A 187 -30.44 -25.37 30.89
C SER A 187 -30.04 -23.90 30.74
N ARG A 188 -29.57 -23.25 31.82
CA ARG A 188 -29.18 -21.83 31.78
C ARG A 188 -27.87 -21.59 31.04
N LEU A 189 -26.92 -22.53 31.12
CA LEU A 189 -25.72 -22.53 30.28
C LEU A 189 -26.08 -22.66 28.79
N PHE A 190 -27.04 -23.52 28.44
CA PHE A 190 -27.54 -23.66 27.07
C PHE A 190 -28.24 -22.39 26.58
N ASP A 191 -29.15 -21.81 27.37
CA ASP A 191 -29.85 -20.56 27.03
C ASP A 191 -28.86 -19.39 26.84
N TRP A 192 -27.78 -19.34 27.64
CA TRP A 192 -26.69 -18.38 27.49
C TRP A 192 -25.88 -18.61 26.20
N LEU A 193 -25.58 -19.86 25.84
CA LEU A 193 -24.88 -20.22 24.60
C LEU A 193 -25.69 -19.82 23.35
N VAL A 194 -27.02 -20.02 23.37
CA VAL A 194 -27.90 -19.60 22.27
C VAL A 194 -27.90 -18.06 22.12
N GLN A 195 -27.96 -17.32 23.23
CA GLN A 195 -27.83 -15.85 23.20
C GLN A 195 -26.46 -15.40 22.68
N ARG A 196 -25.38 -16.08 23.10
CA ARG A 196 -24.00 -15.81 22.68
C ARG A 196 -23.79 -16.06 21.17
N ALA A 197 -24.43 -17.09 20.63
CA ALA A 197 -24.45 -17.40 19.20
C ALA A 197 -25.27 -16.37 18.40
N ASN A 198 -26.50 -16.07 18.82
CA ASN A 198 -27.34 -15.06 18.19
C ASN A 198 -26.64 -13.69 18.10
N LYS A 199 -25.92 -13.27 19.14
CA LYS A 199 -25.12 -12.04 19.15
C LYS A 199 -23.93 -12.07 18.18
N ALA A 200 -23.41 -13.25 17.81
CA ALA A 200 -22.37 -13.40 16.79
C ALA A 200 -22.94 -13.44 15.35
N PHE A 201 -24.21 -13.81 15.21
CA PHE A 201 -24.90 -13.89 13.91
C PHE A 201 -25.60 -12.60 13.48
N ASP A 202 -25.90 -11.68 14.41
CA ASP A 202 -26.66 -10.47 14.12
C ASP A 202 -25.92 -9.51 13.16
N LYS A 203 -26.58 -9.18 12.05
CA LYS A 203 -26.25 -8.08 11.15
C LYS A 203 -27.56 -7.43 10.72
N SER A 204 -27.76 -6.18 11.14
CA SER A 204 -29.07 -5.51 11.18
C SER A 204 -29.58 -5.01 9.83
N ASP A 205 -30.00 -5.92 8.94
CA ASP A 205 -30.77 -5.59 7.74
C ASP A 205 -31.77 -6.72 7.39
N GLN A 206 -32.97 -6.63 8.00
CA GLN A 206 -33.97 -7.71 8.08
C GLN A 206 -35.07 -7.59 7.01
N SER A 207 -34.69 -7.39 5.74
CA SER A 207 -35.67 -7.25 4.65
C SER A 207 -36.28 -8.57 4.15
N GLN A 208 -35.55 -9.69 4.27
CA GLN A 208 -35.98 -11.05 3.90
C GLN A 208 -35.24 -12.08 4.76
N PHE A 209 -35.92 -13.15 5.18
CA PHE A 209 -35.32 -14.27 5.93
C PHE A 209 -35.77 -15.63 5.38
N ILE A 210 -35.10 -16.70 5.80
CA ILE A 210 -35.53 -18.09 5.60
C ILE A 210 -35.57 -18.75 6.98
N GLY A 211 -36.78 -19.02 7.48
CA GLY A 211 -36.95 -19.81 8.69
C GLY A 211 -36.72 -21.30 8.39
N ILE A 212 -35.91 -21.96 9.21
CA ILE A 212 -35.77 -23.42 9.24
C ILE A 212 -36.30 -23.86 10.60
N LEU A 213 -37.45 -24.52 10.60
CA LEU A 213 -38.00 -25.17 11.79
C LEU A 213 -37.55 -26.63 11.77
N ASP A 214 -36.62 -26.97 12.66
CA ASP A 214 -36.29 -28.35 13.00
C ASP A 214 -36.96 -28.71 14.32
N ILE A 215 -37.58 -29.88 14.39
CA ILE A 215 -38.34 -30.36 15.55
C ILE A 215 -38.50 -31.88 15.48
N PHE A 216 -38.54 -32.51 16.65
CA PHE A 216 -38.95 -33.90 16.80
C PHE A 216 -40.29 -34.15 16.11
N GLY A 217 -40.37 -35.24 15.35
CA GLY A 217 -41.63 -35.73 14.79
C GLY A 217 -42.57 -36.22 15.88
N PHE A 218 -43.70 -36.79 15.48
CA PHE A 218 -44.66 -37.34 16.43
C PHE A 218 -44.04 -38.51 17.23
N GLU A 219 -44.05 -38.42 18.57
CA GLU A 219 -43.43 -39.38 19.48
C GLU A 219 -44.46 -40.29 20.15
N ASP A 220 -44.11 -41.57 20.27
CA ASP A 220 -44.93 -42.60 20.90
C ASP A 220 -44.01 -43.69 21.49
N MET A 221 -43.50 -43.41 22.69
CA MET A 221 -42.52 -44.20 23.44
C MET A 221 -43.20 -45.28 24.30
N ALA A 222 -42.43 -46.05 25.07
CA ALA A 222 -42.99 -47.00 26.05
C ALA A 222 -43.79 -46.29 27.16
N THR A 223 -43.29 -45.14 27.60
CA THR A 223 -43.91 -44.24 28.58
C THR A 223 -43.78 -42.81 28.06
N ASN A 224 -44.88 -42.13 27.77
CA ASN A 224 -44.85 -40.75 27.25
C ASN A 224 -44.97 -39.74 28.40
N GLY A 225 -43.97 -38.88 28.53
CA GLY A 225 -43.84 -37.93 29.62
C GLY A 225 -44.46 -36.55 29.35
N PHE A 226 -44.13 -35.62 30.25
CA PHE A 226 -44.50 -34.20 30.18
C PHE A 226 -43.95 -33.53 28.90
N GLU A 227 -42.73 -33.91 28.54
CA GLU A 227 -42.00 -33.45 27.36
C GLU A 227 -42.67 -33.94 26.06
N GLN A 228 -43.07 -35.22 26.00
CA GLN A 228 -43.81 -35.79 24.86
C GLN A 228 -45.16 -35.09 24.61
N VAL A 229 -45.88 -34.64 25.66
CA VAL A 229 -47.12 -33.86 25.47
C VAL A 229 -46.83 -32.58 24.68
N PHE A 230 -45.72 -31.88 24.94
CA PHE A 230 -45.37 -30.68 24.18
C PHE A 230 -44.93 -31.00 22.74
N ILE A 231 -44.13 -32.06 22.55
CA ILE A 231 -43.70 -32.50 21.22
C ILE A 231 -44.91 -32.86 20.35
N ASN A 232 -45.84 -33.66 20.88
CA ASN A 232 -47.03 -34.10 20.17
C ASN A 232 -48.06 -32.96 20.00
N THR A 233 -48.23 -32.07 20.98
CA THR A 233 -49.04 -30.85 20.82
C THR A 233 -48.48 -29.94 19.73
N THR A 234 -47.15 -29.82 19.60
CA THR A 234 -46.54 -29.03 18.52
C THR A 234 -46.74 -29.71 17.16
N ASN A 235 -46.57 -31.03 17.07
CA ASN A 235 -46.86 -31.79 15.84
C ASN A 235 -48.33 -31.65 15.41
N GLU A 236 -49.28 -31.72 16.34
CA GLU A 236 -50.71 -31.48 16.09
C GLU A 236 -50.94 -30.06 15.52
N GLN A 237 -50.33 -29.05 16.15
CA GLN A 237 -50.44 -27.65 15.72
C GLN A 237 -49.79 -27.40 14.34
N LEU A 238 -48.65 -28.04 14.05
CA LEU A 238 -47.98 -27.99 12.75
C LEU A 238 -48.77 -28.75 11.67
N GLN A 239 -49.46 -29.83 12.01
CA GLN A 239 -50.38 -30.51 11.09
C GLN A 239 -51.58 -29.63 10.75
N LYS A 240 -52.11 -28.82 11.69
CA LYS A 240 -53.14 -27.82 11.37
C LYS A 240 -52.60 -26.72 10.46
N VAL A 241 -51.40 -26.19 10.73
CA VAL A 241 -50.76 -25.19 9.84
C VAL A 241 -50.51 -25.76 8.44
N PHE A 242 -50.13 -27.05 8.34
CA PHE A 242 -50.03 -27.76 7.06
C PHE A 242 -51.38 -27.85 6.36
N ASN A 243 -52.44 -28.26 7.07
CA ASN A 243 -53.79 -28.36 6.51
C ASN A 243 -54.27 -26.98 5.99
N ASP A 244 -54.06 -25.91 6.74
CA ASP A 244 -54.51 -24.56 6.39
C ASP A 244 -53.78 -24.05 5.13
N LEU A 245 -52.45 -24.12 5.14
CA LEU A 245 -51.61 -23.60 4.05
C LEU A 245 -51.66 -24.44 2.78
N VAL A 246 -51.95 -25.75 2.87
CA VAL A 246 -51.99 -26.66 1.70
C VAL A 246 -53.41 -26.87 1.18
N PHE A 247 -54.44 -26.81 2.03
CA PHE A 247 -55.82 -27.14 1.66
C PHE A 247 -56.75 -25.94 1.70
N GLU A 248 -56.79 -25.16 2.79
CA GLU A 248 -57.69 -24.01 2.90
C GLU A 248 -57.33 -22.92 1.87
N ALA A 249 -56.04 -22.68 1.65
CA ALA A 249 -55.54 -21.77 0.61
C ALA A 249 -55.69 -22.29 -0.85
N GLU A 250 -55.96 -23.58 -1.06
CA GLU A 250 -56.32 -24.17 -2.37
C GLU A 250 -57.84 -24.08 -2.58
N ALA A 251 -58.61 -24.43 -1.54
CA ALA A 251 -60.06 -24.32 -1.44
C ALA A 251 -60.59 -22.91 -1.69
N GLU A 252 -60.00 -21.91 -1.03
CA GLU A 252 -60.32 -20.49 -1.27
C GLU A 252 -60.07 -20.11 -2.73
N GLU A 253 -58.92 -20.51 -3.28
CA GLU A 253 -58.52 -20.13 -4.63
C GLU A 253 -59.44 -20.73 -5.69
N TYR A 254 -59.77 -22.02 -5.61
CA TYR A 254 -60.74 -22.64 -6.53
C TYR A 254 -62.11 -21.96 -6.43
N THR A 255 -62.57 -21.64 -5.21
CA THR A 255 -63.82 -20.91 -4.99
C THR A 255 -63.78 -19.49 -5.58
N ARG A 256 -62.65 -18.78 -5.41
CA ARG A 256 -62.37 -17.43 -5.93
C ARG A 256 -62.26 -17.37 -7.46
N GLU A 257 -61.75 -18.43 -8.06
CA GLU A 257 -61.51 -18.53 -9.51
C GLU A 257 -62.65 -19.22 -10.27
N GLY A 258 -63.68 -19.73 -9.59
CA GLY A 258 -64.86 -20.37 -10.20
C GLY A 258 -64.58 -21.78 -10.71
N ILE A 259 -63.91 -22.60 -9.89
CA ILE A 259 -63.53 -23.99 -10.20
C ILE A 259 -64.21 -24.93 -9.20
N ASP A 260 -64.93 -25.93 -9.71
CA ASP A 260 -65.61 -26.94 -8.89
C ASP A 260 -64.59 -27.86 -8.18
N TRP A 261 -64.81 -28.10 -6.88
CA TRP A 261 -63.98 -28.96 -6.05
C TRP A 261 -64.80 -29.60 -4.91
N ASP A 262 -64.37 -30.79 -4.45
CA ASP A 262 -65.01 -31.50 -3.34
C ASP A 262 -64.43 -31.04 -2.00
N LYS A 263 -65.30 -30.63 -1.06
CA LYS A 263 -64.92 -30.12 0.26
C LYS A 263 -64.79 -31.20 1.34
N THR A 264 -65.10 -32.46 1.04
CA THR A 264 -65.22 -33.52 2.05
C THR A 264 -63.92 -34.28 2.33
N CYS A 265 -62.87 -34.07 1.53
CA CYS A 265 -61.64 -34.88 1.55
C CYS A 265 -60.62 -34.50 2.65
N PHE A 266 -61.00 -33.74 3.68
CA PHE A 266 -60.05 -33.04 4.57
C PHE A 266 -60.29 -33.37 6.06
N PRO A 267 -59.33 -34.01 6.75
CA PRO A 267 -59.42 -34.25 8.18
C PRO A 267 -59.04 -32.99 8.98
N ASP A 268 -60.00 -32.42 9.71
CA ASP A 268 -59.75 -31.34 10.67
C ASP A 268 -59.34 -31.91 12.03
N ASN A 269 -58.19 -31.43 12.55
CA ASN A 269 -57.66 -31.80 13.86
C ASN A 269 -57.79 -30.68 14.92
N THR A 270 -58.47 -29.56 14.59
CA THR A 270 -58.76 -28.47 15.52
C THR A 270 -59.27 -28.93 16.90
N PRO A 271 -60.22 -29.89 17.02
CA PRO A 271 -60.74 -30.29 18.33
C PRO A 271 -59.69 -30.93 19.25
N CYS A 272 -58.68 -31.60 18.71
CA CYS A 272 -57.57 -32.15 19.50
C CYS A 272 -56.63 -31.04 19.99
N ILE A 273 -56.33 -30.06 19.15
CA ILE A 273 -55.57 -28.86 19.56
C ILE A 273 -56.31 -28.09 20.65
N GLU A 274 -57.64 -27.96 20.55
CA GLU A 274 -58.46 -27.33 21.59
C GLU A 274 -58.40 -28.11 22.92
N LEU A 275 -58.53 -29.43 22.87
CA LEU A 275 -58.42 -30.33 24.04
C LEU A 275 -57.10 -30.12 24.81
N LEU A 276 -56.00 -29.91 24.10
CA LEU A 276 -54.67 -29.72 24.68
C LEU A 276 -54.45 -28.29 25.21
N THR A 277 -54.92 -27.26 24.49
CA THR A 277 -54.42 -25.87 24.65
C THR A 277 -55.45 -24.82 25.09
N LYS A 278 -56.76 -25.07 24.89
CA LYS A 278 -57.84 -24.06 24.99
C LYS A 278 -58.01 -23.52 26.40
N ARG A 279 -58.20 -22.21 26.56
CA ARG A 279 -58.53 -21.61 27.87
C ARG A 279 -60.02 -21.79 28.18
N PRO A 280 -60.42 -22.10 29.43
CA PRO A 280 -59.58 -22.44 30.59
C PRO A 280 -59.33 -23.96 30.76
N ILE A 281 -60.02 -24.83 30.00
CA ILE A 281 -60.15 -26.27 30.30
C ILE A 281 -59.14 -27.20 29.62
N GLY A 282 -58.34 -26.72 28.67
CA GLY A 282 -57.38 -27.56 27.95
C GLY A 282 -56.33 -28.16 28.89
N ILE A 283 -55.84 -29.37 28.58
CA ILE A 283 -54.99 -30.18 29.49
C ILE A 283 -53.80 -29.38 30.04
N LEU A 284 -53.10 -28.61 29.18
CA LEU A 284 -51.96 -27.80 29.60
C LEU A 284 -52.35 -26.56 30.45
N ARG A 285 -53.59 -26.08 30.34
CA ARG A 285 -54.13 -25.00 31.20
C ARG A 285 -54.59 -25.52 32.55
N LEU A 286 -55.11 -26.75 32.62
CA LEU A 286 -55.41 -27.42 33.87
C LEU A 286 -54.12 -27.67 34.67
N LEU A 287 -53.07 -28.16 34.01
CA LEU A 287 -51.74 -28.36 34.61
C LEU A 287 -51.15 -27.07 35.23
N ASP A 288 -51.20 -25.95 34.50
CA ASP A 288 -50.81 -24.63 35.02
C ASP A 288 -51.62 -24.21 36.27
N SER A 289 -52.93 -24.47 36.28
CA SER A 289 -53.82 -24.14 37.40
C SER A 289 -53.57 -24.95 38.67
N GLU A 290 -53.00 -26.17 38.55
CA GLU A 290 -52.55 -26.97 39.69
C GLU A 290 -51.17 -26.53 40.18
N CYS A 291 -50.26 -26.21 39.26
CA CYS A 291 -48.92 -25.71 39.59
C CYS A 291 -48.98 -24.46 40.48
N SER A 292 -49.96 -23.58 40.20
CA SER A 292 -50.22 -22.33 40.92
C SER A 292 -50.66 -22.50 42.39
N ARG A 293 -51.15 -23.69 42.81
CA ARG A 293 -51.71 -23.92 44.17
C ARG A 293 -50.66 -24.26 45.25
N GLY A 294 -49.58 -23.49 45.30
CA GLY A 294 -48.59 -23.53 46.39
C GLY A 294 -47.74 -24.80 46.47
N PHE A 295 -46.73 -24.82 47.35
CA PHE A 295 -45.78 -25.93 47.51
C PHE A 295 -46.33 -27.16 48.26
N VAL A 296 -47.63 -27.39 48.21
CA VAL A 296 -48.23 -28.66 48.65
C VAL A 296 -47.92 -29.74 47.60
N ALA A 297 -47.71 -30.97 48.06
CA ALA A 297 -47.59 -32.14 47.19
C ALA A 297 -48.88 -32.33 46.37
N SER A 298 -48.78 -32.03 45.07
CA SER A 298 -49.89 -32.08 44.13
C SER A 298 -49.69 -33.24 43.16
N ASP A 299 -49.89 -34.44 43.71
CA ASP A 299 -49.92 -35.72 43.02
C ASP A 299 -50.64 -35.64 41.67
N GLY A 300 -50.07 -36.29 40.63
CA GLY A 300 -50.58 -36.30 39.26
C GLY A 300 -52.04 -36.77 39.16
N ALA A 301 -52.48 -37.64 40.07
CA ALA A 301 -53.87 -38.07 40.18
C ALA A 301 -54.87 -36.90 40.31
N LYS A 302 -54.49 -35.78 40.96
CA LYS A 302 -55.35 -34.58 41.10
C LYS A 302 -55.55 -33.84 39.77
N LEU A 303 -54.53 -33.83 38.91
CA LEU A 303 -54.62 -33.30 37.55
C LEU A 303 -55.44 -34.23 36.66
N VAL A 304 -55.19 -35.54 36.72
CA VAL A 304 -55.93 -36.56 35.96
C VAL A 304 -57.42 -36.52 36.28
N ALA A 305 -57.80 -36.45 37.56
CA ALA A 305 -59.20 -36.29 37.96
C ALA A 305 -59.88 -35.04 37.38
N LYS A 306 -59.13 -33.95 37.17
CA LYS A 306 -59.64 -32.70 36.54
C LYS A 306 -59.71 -32.81 35.02
N VAL A 307 -58.71 -33.44 34.39
CA VAL A 307 -58.66 -33.72 32.95
C VAL A 307 -59.81 -34.66 32.56
N ASN A 308 -59.97 -35.78 33.27
CA ASN A 308 -61.07 -36.74 33.08
C ASN A 308 -62.43 -36.04 33.23
N LYS A 309 -62.63 -35.23 34.30
CA LYS A 309 -63.87 -34.48 34.50
C LYS A 309 -64.16 -33.44 33.41
N ALA A 310 -63.13 -32.87 32.78
CA ALA A 310 -63.28 -31.88 31.72
C ALA A 310 -63.53 -32.50 30.34
N HIS A 311 -62.96 -33.68 30.06
CA HIS A 311 -62.81 -34.20 28.69
C HIS A 311 -63.38 -35.60 28.41
N ALA A 312 -63.93 -36.31 29.41
CA ALA A 312 -64.42 -37.69 29.23
C ALA A 312 -65.59 -37.87 28.21
N SER A 313 -66.14 -36.80 27.64
CA SER A 313 -67.12 -36.83 26.55
C SER A 313 -66.55 -36.41 25.18
N SER A 314 -65.25 -36.11 25.10
CA SER A 314 -64.59 -35.73 23.85
C SER A 314 -64.21 -36.98 23.04
N PRO A 315 -64.49 -37.04 21.72
CA PRO A 315 -64.04 -38.15 20.88
C PRO A 315 -62.51 -38.18 20.65
N PHE A 316 -61.78 -37.19 21.18
CA PHE A 316 -60.32 -37.12 21.14
C PHE A 316 -59.64 -37.51 22.47
N PHE A 317 -60.38 -38.06 23.44
CA PHE A 317 -59.88 -38.37 24.77
C PHE A 317 -60.50 -39.65 25.35
N GLU A 318 -59.69 -40.50 26.02
CA GLU A 318 -60.19 -41.66 26.75
C GLU A 318 -59.63 -41.70 28.19
N VAL A 319 -60.48 -42.10 29.14
CA VAL A 319 -60.14 -42.23 30.55
C VAL A 319 -59.40 -43.56 30.78
N CYS A 320 -58.14 -43.49 31.20
CA CYS A 320 -57.37 -44.66 31.62
C CYS A 320 -57.83 -45.19 33.00
N GLY A 321 -57.65 -46.49 33.23
CA GLY A 321 -57.88 -47.14 34.52
C GLY A 321 -57.86 -48.67 34.42
N PRO A 322 -58.07 -49.43 35.51
CA PRO A 322 -57.98 -50.90 35.51
C PRO A 322 -59.01 -51.61 34.62
N ALA A 323 -60.03 -50.89 34.12
CA ALA A 323 -61.05 -51.36 33.19
C ALA A 323 -60.85 -50.91 31.73
N SER A 324 -59.89 -50.02 31.41
CA SER A 324 -59.60 -49.64 30.02
C SER A 324 -58.92 -50.79 29.28
N VAL A 325 -59.22 -50.95 27.99
CA VAL A 325 -58.69 -52.04 27.14
C VAL A 325 -57.21 -51.83 26.80
N TRP A 326 -56.75 -50.57 26.85
CA TRP A 326 -55.41 -50.14 26.49
C TRP A 326 -54.32 -50.61 27.47
N ARG A 327 -53.11 -50.75 26.93
CA ARG A 327 -51.87 -51.09 27.64
C ARG A 327 -50.78 -50.14 27.19
N ARG A 328 -49.77 -49.91 28.05
CA ARG A 328 -48.51 -49.30 27.62
C ARG A 328 -47.76 -50.25 26.68
N LYS A 329 -46.84 -49.75 25.85
CA LYS A 329 -46.17 -50.57 24.80
C LYS A 329 -45.25 -51.66 25.33
N ASP A 330 -44.80 -51.52 26.58
CA ASP A 330 -44.09 -52.55 27.35
C ASP A 330 -45.00 -53.71 27.81
N GLY A 331 -46.32 -53.60 27.61
CA GLY A 331 -47.35 -54.54 28.04
C GLY A 331 -47.98 -54.23 29.40
N SER A 332 -47.54 -53.18 30.11
CA SER A 332 -48.08 -52.80 31.41
C SER A 332 -49.55 -52.40 31.31
N ARG A 333 -50.26 -52.54 32.42
CA ARG A 333 -51.54 -51.85 32.60
C ARG A 333 -51.29 -50.35 32.74
N THR A 334 -52.24 -49.56 32.26
CA THR A 334 -52.37 -48.14 32.60
C THR A 334 -52.76 -48.00 34.07
N GLU A 335 -52.29 -46.93 34.71
CA GLU A 335 -52.62 -46.58 36.08
C GLU A 335 -53.79 -45.58 36.13
N ASP A 336 -54.47 -45.45 37.27
CA ASP A 336 -55.53 -44.44 37.48
C ASP A 336 -55.02 -42.98 37.42
N ALA A 337 -53.71 -42.80 37.24
CA ALA A 337 -53.00 -41.52 37.06
C ALA A 337 -52.39 -41.33 35.65
N ASP A 338 -52.82 -42.12 34.65
CA ASP A 338 -52.56 -41.88 33.23
C ASP A 338 -53.76 -41.18 32.55
N PHE A 339 -53.58 -40.65 31.33
CA PHE A 339 -54.69 -40.34 30.41
C PHE A 339 -54.34 -40.64 28.94
N LEU A 340 -55.35 -40.83 28.09
CA LEU A 340 -55.19 -41.10 26.66
C LEU A 340 -55.74 -39.96 25.80
N VAL A 341 -54.97 -39.53 24.80
CA VAL A 341 -55.41 -38.57 23.77
C VAL A 341 -55.34 -39.25 22.39
N HIS A 342 -56.40 -39.09 21.59
CA HIS A 342 -56.36 -39.46 20.18
C HIS A 342 -55.81 -38.28 19.36
N HIS A 343 -54.58 -38.44 18.91
CA HIS A 343 -53.92 -37.51 18.00
C HIS A 343 -54.16 -37.89 16.53
N PHE A 344 -53.84 -37.01 15.58
CA PHE A 344 -53.88 -37.36 14.15
C PHE A 344 -53.01 -38.57 13.78
N ALA A 345 -51.98 -38.87 14.58
CA ALA A 345 -51.13 -40.04 14.44
C ALA A 345 -51.68 -41.32 15.10
N GLY A 346 -52.61 -41.22 16.06
CA GLY A 346 -53.16 -42.37 16.80
C GLY A 346 -53.43 -42.09 18.30
N PRO A 347 -53.90 -43.12 19.04
CA PRO A 347 -54.09 -43.04 20.49
C PRO A 347 -52.75 -43.06 21.25
N ILE A 348 -52.51 -42.09 22.12
CA ILE A 348 -51.29 -41.98 22.95
C ILE A 348 -51.66 -41.90 24.42
N VAL A 349 -51.06 -42.75 25.24
CA VAL A 349 -51.14 -42.74 26.70
C VAL A 349 -50.00 -41.91 27.28
N TYR A 350 -50.32 -40.98 28.17
CA TYR A 350 -49.36 -40.13 28.89
C TYR A 350 -49.39 -40.39 30.40
N THR A 351 -48.22 -40.45 31.02
CA THR A 351 -48.05 -40.78 32.44
C THR A 351 -47.75 -39.55 33.28
N VAL A 352 -48.70 -39.19 34.16
CA VAL A 352 -48.83 -37.83 34.71
C VAL A 352 -48.04 -37.61 36.01
N SER A 353 -47.47 -38.67 36.60
CA SER A 353 -46.81 -38.67 37.91
C SER A 353 -45.86 -37.49 38.16
N SER A 354 -45.04 -37.12 37.18
CA SER A 354 -44.05 -36.03 37.29
C SER A 354 -44.48 -34.68 36.70
N PHE A 355 -45.67 -34.56 36.10
CA PHE A 355 -46.07 -33.37 35.31
C PHE A 355 -46.10 -32.09 36.14
N VAL A 356 -46.67 -32.11 37.34
CA VAL A 356 -46.86 -30.90 38.17
C VAL A 356 -45.53 -30.37 38.71
N GLU A 357 -44.55 -31.25 38.92
CA GLU A 357 -43.21 -30.87 39.37
C GLU A 357 -42.38 -30.32 38.21
N LYS A 358 -42.35 -31.03 37.08
CA LYS A 358 -41.66 -30.60 35.86
C LYS A 358 -42.20 -29.28 35.31
N ASN A 359 -43.51 -29.01 35.42
CA ASN A 359 -44.09 -27.76 34.97
C ASN A 359 -43.82 -26.56 35.89
N ARG A 360 -43.42 -26.80 37.15
CA ARG A 360 -43.02 -25.74 38.09
C ARG A 360 -41.60 -25.22 37.81
N ASP A 361 -40.67 -26.10 37.40
CA ASP A 361 -39.30 -25.81 36.88
C ASP A 361 -38.49 -24.76 37.67
N ALA A 362 -38.78 -24.61 38.96
CA ALA A 362 -38.22 -23.57 39.82
C ALA A 362 -37.36 -24.18 40.92
N LEU A 363 -36.07 -23.79 40.95
CA LEU A 363 -35.23 -24.02 42.12
C LEU A 363 -35.82 -23.33 43.35
N PHE A 364 -35.59 -23.91 44.54
CA PHE A 364 -35.88 -23.20 45.78
C PHE A 364 -34.96 -21.97 45.91
N PRO A 365 -35.45 -20.84 46.47
CA PRO A 365 -34.69 -19.59 46.57
C PRO A 365 -33.29 -19.77 47.16
N HIS A 366 -33.17 -20.52 48.27
CA HIS A 366 -31.90 -20.72 48.97
C HIS A 366 -30.85 -21.48 48.15
N VAL A 367 -31.28 -22.31 47.18
CA VAL A 367 -30.37 -23.00 46.24
C VAL A 367 -29.98 -22.08 45.08
N TYR A 368 -30.92 -21.27 44.59
CA TYR A 368 -30.64 -20.26 43.57
C TYR A 368 -29.57 -19.26 44.06
N ASP A 369 -29.71 -18.81 45.29
CA ASP A 369 -28.85 -17.78 45.88
C ASP A 369 -27.40 -18.26 46.08
N VAL A 370 -27.17 -19.58 46.20
CA VAL A 370 -25.81 -20.16 46.22
C VAL A 370 -25.11 -20.01 44.87
N LEU A 371 -25.82 -20.22 43.75
CA LEU A 371 -25.24 -20.03 42.41
C LEU A 371 -25.14 -18.54 42.02
N HIS A 372 -26.12 -17.71 42.42
CA HIS A 372 -26.01 -16.26 42.29
C HIS A 372 -24.79 -15.71 43.05
N ALA A 373 -24.49 -16.25 44.23
CA ALA A 373 -23.31 -15.91 45.03
C ALA A 373 -22.02 -16.65 44.59
N SER A 374 -21.98 -17.23 43.39
CA SER A 374 -20.76 -17.78 42.80
C SER A 374 -19.70 -16.71 42.58
N SER A 375 -18.43 -17.11 42.65
CA SER A 375 -17.28 -16.30 42.21
C SER A 375 -17.00 -16.38 40.70
N ASP A 376 -17.72 -17.23 39.97
CA ASP A 376 -17.60 -17.38 38.52
C ASP A 376 -18.61 -16.48 37.77
N SER A 377 -18.09 -15.61 36.89
CA SER A 377 -18.90 -14.64 36.14
C SER A 377 -19.86 -15.27 35.12
N LEU A 378 -19.57 -16.47 34.60
CA LEU A 378 -20.49 -17.18 33.70
C LEU A 378 -21.64 -17.80 34.51
N ILE A 379 -21.34 -18.38 35.68
CA ILE A 379 -22.38 -18.88 36.59
C ILE A 379 -23.27 -17.73 37.07
N GLN A 380 -22.69 -16.59 37.48
CA GLN A 380 -23.48 -15.38 37.80
C GLN A 380 -24.35 -14.91 36.62
N ALA A 381 -23.81 -14.88 35.39
CA ALA A 381 -24.58 -14.50 34.20
C ALA A 381 -25.71 -15.49 33.87
N CYS A 382 -25.55 -16.78 34.21
CA CYS A 382 -26.60 -17.80 34.12
C CYS A 382 -27.64 -17.68 35.25
N PHE A 383 -27.28 -17.09 36.40
CA PHE A 383 -28.12 -16.95 37.60
C PHE A 383 -28.19 -15.49 38.07
N PRO A 384 -28.78 -14.57 37.28
CA PRO A 384 -28.89 -13.15 37.62
C PRO A 384 -29.84 -12.88 38.81
N GLU A 385 -29.79 -11.65 39.32
CA GLU A 385 -30.56 -11.20 40.49
C GLU A 385 -32.07 -11.40 40.33
N ARG A 386 -32.74 -11.75 41.44
CA ARG A 386 -34.16 -12.08 41.46
C ARG A 386 -34.97 -10.80 41.66
N GLU A 387 -35.52 -10.23 40.58
CA GLU A 387 -36.42 -9.07 40.67
C GLU A 387 -37.58 -9.33 41.67
N GLU A 388 -37.72 -8.50 42.70
CA GLU A 388 -38.74 -8.66 43.76
C GLU A 388 -40.19 -8.41 43.28
N VAL A 389 -40.36 -7.98 42.03
CA VAL A 389 -41.68 -7.78 41.43
C VAL A 389 -42.47 -9.09 41.51
N GLN A 390 -43.77 -8.99 41.82
CA GLN A 390 -44.72 -10.10 41.86
C GLN A 390 -45.04 -10.62 40.45
N SER A 391 -44.01 -11.04 39.72
CA SER A 391 -44.12 -11.79 38.47
C SER A 391 -44.96 -13.04 38.74
N LYS A 392 -46.00 -13.22 37.92
CA LYS A 392 -46.75 -14.48 37.90
C LYS A 392 -45.74 -15.55 37.53
N LYS A 393 -45.49 -16.52 38.42
CA LYS A 393 -44.54 -17.62 38.18
C LYS A 393 -44.93 -18.32 36.88
N GLU A 394 -44.23 -18.00 35.80
CA GLU A 394 -44.58 -18.51 34.48
C GLU A 394 -44.16 -19.97 34.41
N THR A 395 -45.16 -20.85 34.37
CA THR A 395 -44.93 -22.28 34.22
C THR A 395 -44.42 -22.61 32.83
N VAL A 396 -43.70 -23.72 32.69
CA VAL A 396 -43.14 -24.17 31.41
C VAL A 396 -44.24 -24.26 30.34
N ALA A 397 -45.41 -24.80 30.68
CA ALA A 397 -46.56 -24.89 29.80
C ALA A 397 -47.11 -23.52 29.36
N ASN A 398 -47.09 -22.48 30.20
CA ASN A 398 -47.52 -21.13 29.80
C ASN A 398 -46.50 -20.46 28.87
N LYS A 399 -45.20 -20.58 29.15
CA LYS A 399 -44.13 -20.09 28.27
C LYS A 399 -44.20 -20.80 26.91
N TYR A 400 -44.20 -22.13 26.91
CA TYR A 400 -44.33 -22.98 25.72
C TYR A 400 -45.56 -22.63 24.87
N LEU A 401 -46.75 -22.48 25.48
CA LEU A 401 -47.97 -22.13 24.73
C LEU A 401 -47.93 -20.70 24.14
N SER A 402 -47.09 -19.82 24.69
CA SER A 402 -46.89 -18.48 24.15
C SER A 402 -45.88 -18.50 22.97
N GLN A 403 -44.79 -19.26 23.09
CA GLN A 403 -43.84 -19.50 21.99
C GLN A 403 -44.50 -20.23 20.81
N LEU A 404 -45.26 -21.29 21.07
CA LEU A 404 -46.00 -22.03 20.03
C LEU A 404 -46.99 -21.14 19.27
N ALA A 405 -47.66 -20.22 19.95
CA ALA A 405 -48.56 -19.26 19.31
C ALA A 405 -47.80 -18.27 18.42
N SER A 406 -46.64 -17.77 18.87
CA SER A 406 -45.77 -16.90 18.06
C SER A 406 -45.26 -17.62 16.80
N LEU A 407 -44.71 -18.83 16.96
CA LEU A 407 -44.27 -19.69 15.85
C LEU A 407 -45.41 -19.95 14.84
N THR A 408 -46.61 -20.25 15.33
CA THR A 408 -47.79 -20.51 14.49
C THR A 408 -48.21 -19.27 13.69
N ALA A 409 -48.05 -18.06 14.24
CA ALA A 409 -48.28 -16.81 13.50
C ALA A 409 -47.20 -16.61 12.42
N THR A 410 -45.92 -16.70 12.78
CA THR A 410 -44.80 -16.54 11.84
C THR A 410 -44.88 -17.53 10.67
N LEU A 411 -45.26 -18.79 10.91
CA LEU A 411 -45.43 -19.80 9.87
C LEU A 411 -46.61 -19.52 8.91
N ARG A 412 -47.66 -18.83 9.37
CA ARG A 412 -48.82 -18.44 8.57
C ARG A 412 -48.59 -17.17 7.75
N GLU A 413 -47.76 -16.26 8.25
CA GLU A 413 -47.33 -15.06 7.52
C GLU A 413 -46.21 -15.37 6.50
N SER A 414 -45.50 -16.47 6.67
CA SER A 414 -44.37 -16.89 5.82
C SER A 414 -44.77 -17.76 4.61
N SER A 415 -43.95 -17.72 3.55
CA SER A 415 -44.04 -18.65 2.41
C SER A 415 -43.45 -20.03 2.77
N THR A 416 -44.14 -20.73 3.66
CA THR A 416 -43.70 -21.99 4.28
C THR A 416 -43.59 -23.13 3.27
N ARG A 417 -42.53 -23.95 3.41
CA ARG A 417 -42.33 -25.20 2.65
C ARG A 417 -42.09 -26.35 3.62
N PHE A 418 -42.74 -27.49 3.38
CA PHE A 418 -42.66 -28.66 4.24
C PHE A 418 -41.73 -29.72 3.64
N VAL A 419 -40.84 -30.26 4.47
CA VAL A 419 -40.05 -31.46 4.20
C VAL A 419 -40.40 -32.47 5.29
N ARG A 420 -40.65 -33.73 4.91
CA ARG A 420 -41.06 -34.78 5.84
C ARG A 420 -40.07 -35.94 5.79
N CYS A 421 -39.23 -36.01 6.82
CA CYS A 421 -38.31 -37.12 7.03
C CYS A 421 -39.08 -38.36 7.51
N ILE A 422 -38.75 -39.53 6.96
CA ILE A 422 -39.38 -40.81 7.32
C ILE A 422 -38.26 -41.76 7.74
N LYS A 423 -38.37 -42.32 8.95
CA LYS A 423 -37.42 -43.29 9.51
C LYS A 423 -37.56 -44.61 8.76
N THR A 424 -36.52 -45.02 8.04
CA THR A 424 -36.55 -46.21 7.18
C THR A 424 -36.56 -47.54 7.95
N ASN A 425 -35.90 -47.60 9.10
CA ASN A 425 -35.91 -48.73 10.03
C ASN A 425 -35.48 -48.27 11.44
N SER A 426 -35.79 -49.04 12.48
CA SER A 426 -35.39 -48.69 13.86
C SER A 426 -33.95 -49.05 14.22
N GLU A 427 -33.30 -49.93 13.46
CA GLU A 427 -31.91 -50.38 13.66
C GLU A 427 -30.86 -49.39 13.11
N LYS A 428 -31.29 -48.24 12.58
CA LYS A 428 -30.44 -47.21 11.93
C LYS A 428 -29.62 -47.69 10.71
N GLN A 429 -29.84 -48.90 10.23
CA GLN A 429 -29.02 -49.50 9.16
C GLN A 429 -29.26 -48.83 7.79
N PRO A 430 -28.22 -48.55 6.99
CA PRO A 430 -28.38 -48.04 5.64
C PRO A 430 -29.06 -49.08 4.73
N GLN A 431 -29.79 -48.60 3.71
CA GLN A 431 -30.50 -49.41 2.69
C GLN A 431 -31.59 -50.39 3.21
N LYS A 432 -31.74 -50.58 4.52
CA LYS A 432 -32.80 -51.41 5.13
C LYS A 432 -34.11 -50.62 5.27
N LEU A 433 -35.24 -51.27 4.92
CA LEU A 433 -36.57 -50.66 4.91
C LEU A 433 -37.60 -51.52 5.64
N ASP A 434 -38.04 -51.06 6.81
CA ASP A 434 -39.17 -51.59 7.57
C ASP A 434 -40.48 -51.08 6.95
N LYS A 435 -41.12 -51.92 6.11
CA LYS A 435 -42.33 -51.53 5.37
C LYS A 435 -43.51 -51.20 6.30
N PRO A 436 -43.84 -51.99 7.35
CA PRO A 436 -44.85 -51.61 8.34
C PRO A 436 -44.58 -50.27 9.03
N ALA A 437 -43.36 -50.04 9.55
CA ALA A 437 -43.05 -48.79 10.25
C ALA A 437 -43.08 -47.56 9.31
N VAL A 438 -42.62 -47.72 8.07
CA VAL A 438 -42.69 -46.66 7.04
C VAL A 438 -44.13 -46.38 6.62
N LEU A 439 -44.96 -47.41 6.44
CA LEU A 439 -46.39 -47.24 6.10
C LEU A 439 -47.14 -46.52 7.22
N SER A 440 -46.91 -46.90 8.48
CA SER A 440 -47.47 -46.20 9.65
C SER A 440 -47.08 -44.71 9.61
N GLN A 441 -45.80 -44.37 9.50
CA GLN A 441 -45.35 -42.97 9.42
C GLN A 441 -45.99 -42.18 8.26
N LEU A 442 -46.19 -42.78 7.08
CA LEU A 442 -46.83 -42.13 5.93
C LEU A 442 -48.33 -41.87 6.12
N VAL A 443 -49.02 -42.73 6.87
CA VAL A 443 -50.42 -42.54 7.28
C VAL A 443 -50.49 -41.52 8.42
N CYS A 444 -49.76 -41.73 9.51
CA CYS A 444 -49.78 -40.89 10.72
C CYS A 444 -49.36 -39.44 10.44
N SER A 445 -48.44 -39.20 9.51
CA SER A 445 -48.08 -37.83 9.08
C SER A 445 -49.10 -37.18 8.14
N GLY A 446 -50.09 -37.91 7.61
CA GLY A 446 -51.06 -37.40 6.64
C GLY A 446 -50.49 -37.15 5.23
N VAL A 447 -49.35 -37.75 4.87
CA VAL A 447 -48.77 -37.64 3.50
C VAL A 447 -49.72 -38.20 2.45
N MET A 448 -50.41 -39.31 2.75
CA MET A 448 -51.36 -39.95 1.83
C MET A 448 -52.51 -39.00 1.42
N ALA A 449 -53.22 -38.43 2.40
CA ALA A 449 -54.31 -37.47 2.15
C ALA A 449 -53.84 -36.25 1.35
N ALA A 450 -52.64 -35.72 1.66
CA ALA A 450 -52.08 -34.60 0.91
C ALA A 450 -51.74 -34.92 -0.55
N LEU A 451 -51.34 -36.16 -0.84
CA LEU A 451 -51.12 -36.63 -2.21
C LEU A 451 -52.43 -36.88 -2.95
N GLU A 452 -53.45 -37.41 -2.28
CA GLU A 452 -54.78 -37.66 -2.87
C GLU A 452 -55.45 -36.33 -3.28
N VAL A 453 -55.48 -35.33 -2.39
CA VAL A 453 -55.94 -33.97 -2.70
C VAL A 453 -55.18 -33.37 -3.89
N ARG A 454 -53.84 -33.43 -3.88
CA ARG A 454 -53.02 -32.87 -4.96
C ARG A 454 -53.14 -33.59 -6.30
N ARG A 455 -53.61 -34.85 -6.31
CA ARG A 455 -53.91 -35.61 -7.53
C ARG A 455 -55.33 -35.37 -8.05
N ALA A 456 -56.28 -35.06 -7.17
CA ALA A 456 -57.64 -34.66 -7.55
C ALA A 456 -57.70 -33.22 -8.10
N GLY A 457 -56.90 -32.31 -7.52
CA GLY A 457 -56.86 -30.89 -7.87
C GLY A 457 -55.97 -30.51 -9.07
N PHE A 458 -55.74 -29.20 -9.18
CA PHE A 458 -54.93 -28.54 -10.21
C PHE A 458 -53.80 -27.72 -9.57
N PRO A 459 -52.80 -28.36 -8.94
CA PRO A 459 -51.79 -27.70 -8.10
C PRO A 459 -50.86 -26.74 -8.84
N THR A 460 -50.88 -26.72 -10.18
CA THR A 460 -50.12 -25.76 -10.97
C THR A 460 -51.03 -24.64 -11.48
N ARG A 461 -50.85 -23.43 -10.93
CA ARG A 461 -51.67 -22.25 -11.23
C ARG A 461 -50.78 -21.17 -11.90
N VAL A 462 -51.17 -20.64 -13.06
CA VAL A 462 -50.38 -19.62 -13.78
C VAL A 462 -51.27 -18.45 -14.22
N PRO A 463 -50.98 -17.18 -13.83
CA PRO A 463 -51.74 -16.02 -14.29
C PRO A 463 -51.72 -15.90 -15.82
N TYR A 464 -52.86 -15.60 -16.46
CA TYR A 464 -52.94 -15.64 -17.93
C TYR A 464 -51.91 -14.75 -18.65
N ARG A 465 -51.58 -13.57 -18.10
CA ARG A 465 -50.54 -12.68 -18.64
C ARG A 465 -49.14 -13.33 -18.64
N GLU A 466 -48.84 -14.11 -17.61
CA GLU A 466 -47.57 -14.80 -17.47
C GLU A 466 -47.51 -16.05 -18.33
N PHE A 467 -48.59 -16.83 -18.36
CA PHE A 467 -48.74 -17.96 -19.27
C PHE A 467 -48.55 -17.54 -20.73
N VAL A 468 -49.26 -16.50 -21.17
CA VAL A 468 -49.11 -15.94 -22.52
C VAL A 468 -47.68 -15.48 -22.76
N ARG A 469 -47.02 -14.84 -21.79
CA ARG A 469 -45.61 -14.39 -21.90
C ARG A 469 -44.63 -15.56 -22.02
N GLU A 470 -44.75 -16.59 -21.20
CA GLU A 470 -43.84 -17.75 -21.17
C GLU A 470 -44.03 -18.66 -22.39
N PHE A 471 -45.27 -18.82 -22.85
CA PHE A 471 -45.63 -19.83 -23.85
C PHE A 471 -45.94 -19.27 -25.24
N ARG A 472 -45.56 -18.01 -25.56
CA ARG A 472 -45.78 -17.34 -26.88
C ARG A 472 -45.49 -18.18 -28.13
N ALA A 473 -44.66 -19.21 -28.03
CA ALA A 473 -44.42 -20.16 -29.11
C ALA A 473 -45.70 -20.90 -29.57
N PHE A 474 -46.74 -21.02 -28.72
CA PHE A 474 -48.05 -21.61 -29.07
C PHE A 474 -49.07 -20.59 -29.61
N THR A 475 -48.75 -19.29 -29.68
CA THR A 475 -49.69 -18.27 -30.16
C THR A 475 -50.10 -18.55 -31.61
N PRO A 476 -51.41 -18.75 -31.91
CA PRO A 476 -51.84 -19.07 -33.27
C PRO A 476 -51.49 -17.96 -34.26
N ARG A 477 -51.06 -18.33 -35.46
CA ARG A 477 -50.68 -17.36 -36.51
C ARG A 477 -51.89 -16.52 -36.91
N GLY A 478 -51.75 -15.20 -36.87
CA GLY A 478 -52.83 -14.26 -37.19
C GLY A 478 -53.83 -13.99 -36.05
N ALA A 479 -53.64 -14.55 -34.85
CA ALA A 479 -54.54 -14.29 -33.72
C ALA A 479 -54.41 -12.86 -33.19
N ALA A 480 -55.36 -11.99 -33.54
CA ALA A 480 -55.51 -10.63 -33.00
C ALA A 480 -56.21 -10.62 -31.62
N ILE A 481 -56.00 -11.65 -30.80
CA ILE A 481 -56.65 -11.80 -29.48
C ILE A 481 -55.90 -10.97 -28.45
N THR A 482 -56.54 -9.91 -27.95
CA THR A 482 -55.98 -9.00 -26.95
C THR A 482 -56.19 -9.47 -25.51
N ASP A 483 -57.27 -10.19 -25.23
CA ASP A 483 -57.56 -10.76 -23.91
C ASP A 483 -56.61 -11.93 -23.57
N PRO A 484 -55.83 -11.86 -22.46
CA PRO A 484 -54.98 -12.95 -22.04
C PRO A 484 -55.70 -14.28 -21.77
N LYS A 485 -56.96 -14.27 -21.30
CA LYS A 485 -57.70 -15.52 -20.98
C LYS A 485 -58.07 -16.27 -22.27
N GLN A 486 -58.70 -15.58 -23.22
CA GLN A 486 -58.98 -16.12 -24.56
C GLN A 486 -57.72 -16.56 -25.30
N LEU A 487 -56.64 -15.78 -25.23
CA LEU A 487 -55.38 -16.11 -25.89
C LEU A 487 -54.71 -17.35 -25.26
N ALA A 488 -54.68 -17.46 -23.94
CA ALA A 488 -54.20 -18.66 -23.25
C ALA A 488 -55.03 -19.91 -23.62
N HIS A 489 -56.36 -19.78 -23.68
CA HIS A 489 -57.24 -20.86 -24.12
C HIS A 489 -56.99 -21.28 -25.57
N ALA A 490 -56.77 -20.33 -26.48
CA ALA A 490 -56.37 -20.62 -27.86
C ALA A 490 -54.99 -21.30 -27.96
N MET A 491 -54.05 -20.93 -27.09
CA MET A 491 -52.72 -21.55 -26.98
C MET A 491 -52.79 -22.99 -26.44
N MET A 492 -53.67 -23.28 -25.47
CA MET A 492 -53.93 -24.66 -25.00
C MET A 492 -54.57 -25.54 -26.07
N ARG A 493 -55.25 -24.94 -27.06
CA ARG A 493 -55.82 -25.62 -28.25
C ARG A 493 -54.85 -25.70 -29.43
N HIS A 494 -53.60 -25.25 -29.29
CA HIS A 494 -52.58 -25.41 -30.34
C HIS A 494 -52.33 -26.92 -30.61
N PRO A 495 -52.22 -27.39 -31.87
CA PRO A 495 -52.21 -28.83 -32.18
C PRO A 495 -51.20 -29.66 -31.37
N HIS A 496 -49.93 -29.24 -31.30
CA HIS A 496 -48.89 -29.93 -30.52
C HIS A 496 -49.12 -29.92 -28.99
N VAL A 497 -50.04 -29.10 -28.48
CA VAL A 497 -50.47 -29.09 -27.08
C VAL A 497 -51.66 -30.05 -26.92
N ALA A 498 -52.71 -29.88 -27.72
CA ALA A 498 -53.93 -30.70 -27.65
C ALA A 498 -53.69 -32.20 -27.92
N GLU A 499 -52.65 -32.55 -28.68
CA GLU A 499 -52.16 -33.92 -28.90
C GLU A 499 -51.70 -34.62 -27.60
N ARG A 500 -51.25 -33.85 -26.60
CA ARG A 500 -50.54 -34.36 -25.40
C ARG A 500 -51.21 -33.98 -24.07
N VAL A 501 -51.88 -32.83 -24.04
CA VAL A 501 -52.57 -32.29 -22.87
C VAL A 501 -54.08 -32.46 -23.07
N PRO A 502 -54.73 -33.45 -22.42
CA PRO A 502 -56.17 -33.62 -22.53
C PRO A 502 -56.92 -32.49 -21.81
N SER A 503 -58.09 -32.12 -22.33
CA SER A 503 -58.95 -31.06 -21.77
C SER A 503 -59.38 -31.30 -20.30
N SER A 504 -59.30 -32.54 -19.82
CA SER A 504 -59.57 -32.89 -18.42
C SER A 504 -58.46 -32.45 -17.46
N ALA A 505 -57.21 -32.30 -17.93
CA ALA A 505 -56.03 -32.02 -17.10
C ALA A 505 -55.79 -30.52 -16.81
N TYR A 506 -56.66 -29.64 -17.31
CA TYR A 506 -56.62 -28.20 -17.02
C TYR A 506 -58.02 -27.58 -16.81
N ARG A 507 -58.08 -26.40 -16.19
CA ARG A 507 -59.30 -25.58 -16.03
C ARG A 507 -58.99 -24.10 -16.25
N LEU A 508 -60.01 -23.34 -16.64
CA LEU A 508 -59.91 -21.91 -16.98
C LEU A 508 -60.54 -21.03 -15.90
N GLY A 509 -59.81 -20.80 -14.82
CA GLY A 509 -60.22 -19.91 -13.72
C GLY A 509 -60.46 -18.47 -14.16
N ALA A 510 -61.05 -17.65 -13.30
CA ALA A 510 -61.31 -16.23 -13.53
C ALA A 510 -60.09 -15.46 -14.06
N SER A 511 -58.92 -15.55 -13.39
CA SER A 511 -57.69 -14.82 -13.71
C SER A 511 -56.46 -15.69 -14.00
N LYS A 512 -56.51 -17.00 -13.70
CA LYS A 512 -55.41 -17.95 -13.84
C LYS A 512 -55.81 -19.19 -14.66
N LEU A 513 -54.83 -19.77 -15.35
CA LEU A 513 -54.92 -21.12 -15.91
C LEU A 513 -54.52 -22.13 -14.83
N PHE A 514 -55.34 -23.15 -14.62
CA PHE A 514 -55.14 -24.21 -13.64
C PHE A 514 -54.81 -25.53 -14.32
N MET A 515 -53.81 -26.25 -13.82
CA MET A 515 -53.21 -27.41 -14.48
C MET A 515 -52.81 -28.49 -13.47
N GLN A 516 -52.96 -29.75 -13.86
CA GLN A 516 -52.33 -30.88 -13.18
C GLN A 516 -50.80 -30.85 -13.37
N SER A 517 -50.05 -31.39 -12.42
CA SER A 517 -48.58 -31.26 -12.30
C SER A 517 -47.81 -31.54 -13.60
N GLU A 518 -48.18 -32.61 -14.32
CA GLU A 518 -47.50 -33.03 -15.55
C GLU A 518 -47.66 -32.04 -16.70
N VAL A 519 -48.77 -31.28 -16.73
CA VAL A 519 -49.14 -30.45 -17.88
C VAL A 519 -48.14 -29.31 -18.09
N LEU A 520 -47.67 -28.64 -17.02
CA LEU A 520 -46.69 -27.56 -17.18
C LEU A 520 -45.36 -28.10 -17.73
N TYR A 521 -44.91 -29.28 -17.28
CA TYR A 521 -43.70 -29.91 -17.80
C TYR A 521 -43.87 -30.32 -19.27
N GLN A 522 -45.02 -30.88 -19.65
CA GLN A 522 -45.36 -31.18 -21.05
C GLN A 522 -45.33 -29.91 -21.92
N LEU A 523 -45.99 -28.83 -21.49
CA LEU A 523 -45.98 -27.53 -22.17
C LEU A 523 -44.57 -26.96 -22.31
N GLN A 524 -43.76 -26.99 -21.26
CA GLN A 524 -42.37 -26.54 -21.32
C GLN A 524 -41.54 -27.41 -22.27
N SER A 525 -41.75 -28.73 -22.30
CA SER A 525 -41.10 -29.66 -23.23
C SER A 525 -41.46 -29.34 -24.68
N ILE A 526 -42.74 -29.20 -25.02
CA ILE A 526 -43.21 -28.86 -26.38
C ILE A 526 -42.69 -27.47 -26.79
N ARG A 527 -42.79 -26.46 -25.91
CA ARG A 527 -42.25 -25.11 -26.15
C ARG A 527 -40.75 -25.17 -26.44
N ASN A 528 -39.99 -25.87 -25.60
CA ASN A 528 -38.54 -25.99 -25.74
C ASN A 528 -38.19 -26.69 -27.06
N ALA A 529 -38.90 -27.75 -27.45
CA ALA A 529 -38.71 -28.42 -28.74
C ALA A 529 -38.93 -27.48 -29.94
N MET A 530 -39.98 -26.65 -29.92
CA MET A 530 -40.24 -25.67 -30.99
C MET A 530 -39.25 -24.51 -31.00
N LEU A 531 -38.75 -24.07 -29.83
CA LEU A 531 -37.74 -23.00 -29.72
C LEU A 531 -36.31 -23.49 -30.03
N TYR A 532 -35.99 -24.77 -29.86
CA TYR A 532 -34.64 -25.30 -30.00
C TYR A 532 -33.97 -25.03 -31.37
N PRO A 533 -34.67 -25.05 -32.53
CA PRO A 533 -34.12 -24.61 -33.81
C PRO A 533 -33.84 -23.11 -33.92
N PHE A 534 -34.48 -22.27 -33.09
CA PHE A 534 -34.20 -20.83 -32.99
C PHE A 534 -33.03 -20.59 -32.05
N VAL A 535 -33.00 -21.24 -30.89
CA VAL A 535 -31.87 -21.21 -29.93
C VAL A 535 -30.58 -21.68 -30.60
N ARG A 536 -30.59 -22.80 -31.35
CA ARG A 536 -29.40 -23.26 -32.10
C ARG A 536 -28.96 -22.30 -33.21
N ARG A 537 -29.86 -21.51 -33.81
CA ARG A 537 -29.49 -20.42 -34.73
C ARG A 537 -28.86 -19.23 -33.99
N LEU A 538 -29.43 -18.82 -32.86
CA LEU A 538 -28.89 -17.74 -32.02
C LEU A 538 -27.51 -18.10 -31.45
N GLN A 539 -27.32 -19.34 -30.99
CA GLN A 539 -26.02 -19.86 -30.53
C GLN A 539 -24.98 -19.84 -31.65
N ARG A 540 -25.32 -20.31 -32.86
CA ARG A 540 -24.42 -20.22 -34.04
C ARG A 540 -24.06 -18.78 -34.39
N TRP A 541 -25.03 -17.86 -34.31
CA TRP A 541 -24.79 -16.43 -34.54
C TRP A 541 -23.90 -15.82 -33.45
N TRP A 542 -24.11 -16.16 -32.18
CA TRP A 542 -23.28 -15.72 -31.05
C TRP A 542 -21.85 -16.23 -31.15
N VAL A 543 -21.64 -17.52 -31.48
CA VAL A 543 -20.30 -18.08 -31.73
C VAL A 543 -19.63 -17.37 -32.91
N LYS A 544 -20.35 -17.10 -34.00
CA LYS A 544 -19.84 -16.32 -35.14
C LYS A 544 -19.48 -14.88 -34.73
N LEU A 545 -20.28 -14.23 -33.87
CA LEU A 545 -20.03 -12.89 -33.35
C LEU A 545 -18.80 -12.86 -32.43
N GLN A 546 -18.67 -13.80 -31.51
CA GLN A 546 -17.50 -13.94 -30.64
C GLN A 546 -16.23 -14.23 -31.45
N GLY A 547 -16.28 -15.16 -32.41
CA GLY A 547 -15.19 -15.39 -33.37
C GLY A 547 -14.83 -14.13 -34.18
N SER A 548 -15.82 -13.33 -34.59
CA SER A 548 -15.58 -12.05 -35.28
C SER A 548 -14.92 -11.00 -34.38
N ILE A 549 -15.28 -10.95 -33.09
CA ILE A 549 -14.66 -10.07 -32.10
C ILE A 549 -13.22 -10.52 -31.81
N LEU A 550 -12.98 -11.82 -31.67
CA LEU A 550 -11.66 -12.40 -31.48
C LEU A 550 -10.76 -12.16 -32.71
N GLN A 551 -11.28 -12.35 -33.93
CA GLN A 551 -10.59 -11.96 -35.18
C GLN A 551 -10.20 -10.48 -35.21
N ARG A 552 -11.09 -9.57 -34.78
CA ARG A 552 -10.76 -8.13 -34.69
C ARG A 552 -9.68 -7.85 -33.64
N LYS A 553 -9.72 -8.51 -32.47
CA LYS A 553 -8.68 -8.40 -31.44
C LYS A 553 -7.33 -8.94 -31.93
N LEU A 554 -7.32 -10.10 -32.59
CA LEU A 554 -6.13 -10.74 -33.13
C LEU A 554 -5.51 -9.92 -34.27
N LYS A 555 -6.32 -9.37 -35.19
CA LYS A 555 -5.85 -8.47 -36.25
C LYS A 555 -5.20 -7.19 -35.71
N ARG A 556 -5.66 -6.67 -34.55
CA ARG A 556 -4.98 -5.57 -33.83
C ARG A 556 -3.64 -6.03 -33.26
N CYS A 557 -3.60 -7.12 -32.49
CA CYS A 557 -2.33 -7.65 -31.95
C CYS A 557 -1.29 -7.93 -33.05
N GLY A 558 -1.73 -8.44 -34.20
CA GLY A 558 -0.86 -8.62 -35.37
C GLY A 558 -0.45 -7.33 -36.08
N ALA A 559 -1.15 -6.21 -35.89
CA ALA A 559 -0.69 -4.87 -36.29
C ALA A 559 0.32 -4.33 -35.28
N ASP A 560 -0.04 -4.32 -33.99
CA ASP A 560 0.81 -3.89 -32.87
C ASP A 560 2.22 -4.56 -32.94
N LEU A 561 2.26 -5.86 -33.28
CA LEU A 561 3.51 -6.61 -33.51
C LEU A 561 4.25 -6.22 -34.81
N ARG A 562 3.54 -5.99 -35.92
CA ARG A 562 4.17 -5.51 -37.18
C ARG A 562 4.77 -4.13 -37.00
N ASP A 563 4.13 -3.26 -36.23
CA ASP A 563 4.59 -1.90 -35.98
C ASP A 563 5.88 -1.94 -35.14
N ALA A 564 5.93 -2.77 -34.09
CA ALA A 564 7.15 -3.03 -33.31
C ALA A 564 8.28 -3.66 -34.15
N SER A 565 7.98 -4.66 -35.00
CA SER A 565 8.97 -5.24 -35.92
C SER A 565 9.45 -4.24 -36.99
N SER A 566 8.60 -3.32 -37.42
CA SER A 566 8.94 -2.27 -38.39
C SER A 566 9.81 -1.18 -37.75
N GLU A 567 9.51 -0.74 -36.54
CA GLU A 567 10.37 0.14 -35.75
C GLU A 567 11.76 -0.49 -35.54
N ALA A 568 11.79 -1.78 -35.14
CA ALA A 568 13.03 -2.54 -34.97
C ALA A 568 13.85 -2.67 -36.26
N ALA A 569 13.20 -2.76 -37.42
CA ALA A 569 13.85 -2.81 -38.72
C ALA A 569 14.37 -1.42 -39.16
N ILE A 570 13.53 -0.38 -39.09
CA ILE A 570 13.86 1.01 -39.48
C ILE A 570 15.00 1.57 -38.64
N LYS A 571 14.98 1.36 -37.31
CA LYS A 571 16.08 1.74 -36.41
C LYS A 571 17.28 0.79 -36.49
N GLY A 572 17.18 -0.32 -37.23
CA GLY A 572 18.25 -1.30 -37.41
C GLY A 572 18.70 -1.95 -36.10
N VAL A 573 17.75 -2.38 -35.27
CA VAL A 573 17.98 -3.12 -34.01
C VAL A 573 17.44 -4.56 -34.05
N ASN A 574 16.65 -4.94 -35.06
CA ASN A 574 16.17 -6.32 -35.28
C ASN A 574 17.32 -7.35 -35.49
N CYS A 575 18.53 -6.88 -35.78
CA CYS A 575 19.74 -7.70 -35.78
C CYS A 575 20.11 -8.24 -34.38
N VAL A 576 19.75 -7.53 -33.31
CA VAL A 576 20.11 -7.85 -31.92
C VAL A 576 19.33 -9.08 -31.43
N ALA A 577 20.05 -10.07 -30.90
CA ALA A 577 19.47 -11.39 -30.54
C ALA A 577 18.23 -11.28 -29.64
N PHE A 578 18.33 -10.62 -28.48
CA PHE A 578 17.21 -10.53 -27.53
C PHE A 578 16.00 -9.74 -28.08
N VAL A 579 16.17 -8.87 -29.09
CA VAL A 579 15.08 -8.19 -29.79
C VAL A 579 14.39 -9.16 -30.74
N ARG A 580 15.19 -9.84 -31.56
CA ARG A 580 14.73 -10.86 -32.52
C ARG A 580 13.97 -12.00 -31.82
N ASP A 581 14.53 -12.53 -30.75
CA ASP A 581 13.95 -13.64 -29.97
C ASP A 581 12.60 -13.23 -29.35
N ALA A 582 12.47 -11.99 -28.87
CA ALA A 582 11.23 -11.46 -28.33
C ALA A 582 10.14 -11.29 -29.41
N LEU A 583 10.49 -10.75 -30.59
CA LEU A 583 9.57 -10.60 -31.71
C LEU A 583 9.14 -11.97 -32.27
N GLN A 584 10.09 -12.89 -32.49
CA GLN A 584 9.81 -14.25 -32.98
C GLN A 584 8.93 -15.05 -32.00
N LYS A 585 9.08 -14.85 -30.68
CA LYS A 585 8.17 -15.42 -29.69
C LYS A 585 6.74 -14.89 -29.87
N CYS A 586 6.58 -13.58 -30.07
CA CYS A 586 5.28 -12.97 -30.30
C CYS A 586 4.63 -13.46 -31.61
N GLU A 587 5.41 -13.71 -32.66
CA GLU A 587 4.92 -14.32 -33.91
C GLU A 587 4.41 -15.75 -33.69
N ALA A 588 5.13 -16.57 -32.92
CA ALA A 588 4.70 -17.92 -32.56
C ALA A 588 3.41 -17.91 -31.70
N SER A 589 3.32 -17.00 -30.72
CA SER A 589 2.11 -16.81 -29.90
C SER A 589 0.93 -16.27 -30.73
N LEU A 590 1.17 -15.40 -31.72
CA LEU A 590 0.16 -14.91 -32.66
C LEU A 590 -0.38 -16.05 -33.55
N ALA A 591 0.51 -16.90 -34.06
CA ALA A 591 0.12 -18.09 -34.82
C ALA A 591 -0.71 -19.08 -33.96
N LYS A 592 -0.29 -19.33 -32.70
CA LYS A 592 -1.05 -20.16 -31.75
C LYS A 592 -2.44 -19.58 -31.47
N ALA A 593 -2.54 -18.28 -31.22
CA ALA A 593 -3.82 -17.60 -30.99
C ALA A 593 -4.74 -17.63 -32.23
N ASN A 594 -4.17 -17.63 -33.45
CA ASN A 594 -4.92 -17.78 -34.70
C ASN A 594 -5.49 -19.19 -34.90
N LEU A 595 -4.73 -20.24 -34.54
CA LEU A 595 -5.22 -21.63 -34.60
C LEU A 595 -6.39 -21.88 -33.63
N LEU A 596 -6.36 -21.22 -32.47
CA LEU A 596 -7.39 -21.37 -31.42
C LEU A 596 -8.69 -20.61 -31.72
N ILE A 597 -8.79 -19.85 -32.82
CA ILE A 597 -9.84 -18.83 -33.03
C ILE A 597 -11.28 -19.37 -33.08
N ASN A 598 -11.46 -20.66 -33.37
CA ASN A 598 -12.75 -21.36 -33.33
C ASN A 598 -13.15 -21.81 -31.91
N LYS A 599 -12.26 -21.71 -30.93
CA LYS A 599 -12.45 -22.02 -29.52
C LYS A 599 -12.40 -20.74 -28.67
N PRO A 600 -13.54 -20.08 -28.38
CA PRO A 600 -13.53 -18.71 -27.88
C PRO A 600 -12.89 -18.49 -26.49
N ALA A 601 -12.88 -19.52 -25.62
CA ALA A 601 -12.22 -19.44 -24.31
C ALA A 601 -10.69 -19.49 -24.45
N GLU A 602 -10.15 -20.57 -25.03
CA GLU A 602 -8.71 -20.76 -25.28
C GLU A 602 -8.12 -19.60 -26.12
N ALA A 603 -8.87 -19.08 -27.09
CA ALA A 603 -8.46 -17.91 -27.87
C ALA A 603 -8.43 -16.60 -27.06
N ALA A 604 -9.33 -16.41 -26.08
CA ALA A 604 -9.35 -15.21 -25.25
C ALA A 604 -8.15 -15.14 -24.30
N GLU A 605 -7.75 -16.29 -23.73
CA GLU A 605 -6.57 -16.45 -22.89
C GLU A 605 -5.27 -16.34 -23.70
N ALA A 606 -5.20 -16.98 -24.87
CA ALA A 606 -4.06 -16.81 -25.78
C ALA A 606 -3.89 -15.34 -26.22
N LEU A 607 -4.99 -14.60 -26.41
CA LEU A 607 -4.97 -13.16 -26.73
C LEU A 607 -4.56 -12.26 -25.57
N SER A 608 -4.87 -12.59 -24.31
CA SER A 608 -4.40 -11.79 -23.16
C SER A 608 -2.90 -11.98 -22.95
N SER A 609 -2.42 -13.23 -23.03
CA SER A 609 -0.99 -13.56 -22.98
C SER A 609 -0.20 -12.88 -24.10
N LEU A 610 -0.63 -13.06 -25.36
CA LEU A 610 0.00 -12.44 -26.54
C LEU A 610 0.15 -10.91 -26.41
N ARG A 611 -0.84 -10.22 -25.82
CA ARG A 611 -0.76 -8.77 -25.61
C ARG A 611 0.31 -8.35 -24.61
N ALA A 612 0.47 -9.13 -23.53
CA ALA A 612 1.55 -8.90 -22.57
C ALA A 612 2.92 -9.19 -23.19
N GLU A 613 3.03 -10.20 -24.06
CA GLU A 613 4.25 -10.52 -24.79
C GLU A 613 4.62 -9.41 -25.79
N ILE A 614 3.66 -8.94 -26.61
CA ILE A 614 3.89 -7.84 -27.55
C ILE A 614 4.30 -6.57 -26.81
N ALA A 615 3.59 -6.17 -25.75
CA ALA A 615 3.95 -4.99 -24.96
C ALA A 615 5.38 -5.08 -24.42
N LYS A 616 5.79 -6.26 -23.92
CA LYS A 616 7.17 -6.52 -23.48
C LYS A 616 8.18 -6.46 -24.64
N ALA A 617 7.83 -6.97 -25.82
CA ALA A 617 8.67 -6.89 -27.01
C ALA A 617 8.84 -5.44 -27.49
N THR A 618 7.79 -4.62 -27.49
CA THR A 618 7.84 -3.19 -27.82
C THR A 618 8.78 -2.42 -26.88
N GLU A 619 8.72 -2.65 -25.57
CA GLU A 619 9.67 -2.01 -24.63
C GLU A 619 11.12 -2.52 -24.81
N ILE A 620 11.30 -3.79 -25.16
CA ILE A 620 12.61 -4.35 -25.53
C ILE A 620 13.17 -3.68 -26.80
N VAL A 621 12.34 -3.41 -27.81
CA VAL A 621 12.72 -2.68 -29.03
C VAL A 621 13.16 -1.26 -28.66
N LYS A 622 12.32 -0.49 -27.94
CA LYS A 622 12.63 0.88 -27.50
C LYS A 622 13.94 0.97 -26.72
N ALA A 623 14.16 0.07 -25.75
CA ALA A 623 15.39 0.04 -24.96
C ALA A 623 16.64 -0.28 -25.82
N ALA A 624 16.50 -1.11 -26.87
CA ALA A 624 17.57 -1.36 -27.82
C ALA A 624 17.86 -0.15 -28.74
N VAL A 625 16.81 0.58 -29.15
CA VAL A 625 16.94 1.83 -29.93
C VAL A 625 17.67 2.90 -29.11
N GLN A 626 17.24 3.15 -27.87
CA GLN A 626 17.86 4.13 -26.98
C GLN A 626 19.36 3.85 -26.77
N LYS A 627 19.74 2.59 -26.50
CA LYS A 627 21.15 2.20 -26.35
C LYS A 627 21.97 2.36 -27.64
N LYS A 628 21.37 2.14 -28.81
CA LYS A 628 22.02 2.37 -30.11
C LYS A 628 22.24 3.86 -30.37
N GLU A 629 21.25 4.70 -30.07
CA GLU A 629 21.32 6.16 -30.23
C GLU A 629 22.33 6.79 -29.25
N GLU A 630 22.39 6.31 -28.00
CA GLU A 630 23.42 6.69 -27.04
C GLU A 630 24.84 6.30 -27.50
N ALA A 631 25.03 5.10 -28.03
CA ALA A 631 26.33 4.66 -28.56
C ALA A 631 26.79 5.50 -29.76
N TYR A 632 25.86 5.96 -30.63
CA TYR A 632 26.20 6.91 -31.69
C TYR A 632 26.55 8.30 -31.15
N ARG A 633 25.83 8.81 -30.12
CA ARG A 633 26.11 10.11 -29.49
C ARG A 633 27.53 10.14 -28.91
N ILE A 634 27.87 9.14 -28.10
CA ILE A 634 29.21 8.95 -27.50
C ILE A 634 30.30 8.83 -28.57
N ARG A 635 30.03 8.11 -29.68
CA ARG A 635 30.99 8.00 -30.80
C ARG A 635 31.21 9.35 -31.49
N ALA A 636 30.18 10.19 -31.62
CA ALA A 636 30.30 11.52 -32.20
C ALA A 636 31.08 12.48 -31.28
N GLU A 637 30.85 12.42 -29.95
CA GLU A 637 31.62 13.14 -28.94
C GLU A 637 33.12 12.81 -29.05
N PHE A 638 33.50 11.52 -29.09
CA PHE A 638 34.90 11.10 -29.24
C PHE A 638 35.53 11.49 -30.59
N LEU A 639 34.77 11.44 -31.69
CA LEU A 639 35.29 11.88 -33.00
C LEU A 639 35.53 13.39 -33.03
N ALA A 640 34.68 14.19 -32.37
CA ALA A 640 34.90 15.64 -32.24
C ALA A 640 36.13 15.97 -31.40
N GLU A 641 36.38 15.26 -30.29
CA GLU A 641 37.63 15.42 -29.50
C GLU A 641 38.87 15.04 -30.31
N ILE A 642 38.80 14.03 -31.19
CA ILE A 642 39.89 13.65 -32.10
C ILE A 642 40.12 14.72 -33.17
N ASP A 643 39.05 15.28 -33.77
CA ASP A 643 39.16 16.31 -34.82
C ASP A 643 39.67 17.66 -34.28
N ASP A 644 39.33 18.03 -33.04
CA ASP A 644 39.95 19.15 -32.32
C ASP A 644 41.45 18.90 -32.09
N ALA A 645 41.80 17.72 -31.57
CA ALA A 645 43.19 17.36 -31.28
C ALA A 645 44.06 17.35 -32.55
N TYR A 646 43.55 16.84 -33.67
CA TYR A 646 44.18 16.95 -34.99
C TYR A 646 44.34 18.40 -35.45
N SER A 647 43.34 19.25 -35.21
CA SER A 647 43.39 20.67 -35.55
C SER A 647 44.47 21.40 -34.76
N ARG A 648 44.68 21.04 -33.48
CA ARG A 648 45.78 21.54 -32.65
C ARG A 648 47.14 21.02 -33.14
N CYS A 649 47.31 19.73 -33.44
CA CYS A 649 48.54 19.22 -34.06
C CYS A 649 48.88 19.94 -35.39
N LYS A 650 47.87 20.20 -36.23
CA LYS A 650 48.04 20.96 -37.47
C LYS A 650 48.49 22.41 -37.22
N ALA A 651 47.99 23.07 -36.17
CA ALA A 651 48.46 24.39 -35.77
C ALA A 651 49.92 24.36 -35.26
N LEU A 652 50.29 23.36 -34.45
CA LEU A 652 51.67 23.16 -33.99
C LEU A 652 52.64 22.91 -35.15
N ARG A 653 52.25 22.16 -36.18
CA ARG A 653 53.06 21.98 -37.40
C ARG A 653 53.19 23.26 -38.23
N THR A 654 52.16 24.11 -38.27
CA THR A 654 52.29 25.46 -38.85
C THR A 654 53.29 26.32 -38.08
N ILE A 655 53.34 26.19 -36.75
CA ILE A 655 54.35 26.85 -35.90
C ILE A 655 55.75 26.27 -36.17
N ALA A 656 55.89 24.94 -36.27
CA ALA A 656 57.16 24.27 -36.58
C ALA A 656 57.77 24.78 -37.89
N ASN A 657 56.95 24.94 -38.94
CA ASN A 657 57.36 25.53 -40.23
C ASN A 657 57.81 27.00 -40.14
N GLY A 658 57.50 27.70 -39.04
CA GLY A 658 57.93 29.08 -38.77
C GLY A 658 59.18 29.20 -37.89
N LEU A 659 59.70 28.09 -37.34
CA LEU A 659 60.91 28.11 -36.50
C LEU A 659 62.17 28.27 -37.38
N TYR A 660 63.05 29.22 -37.04
CA TYR A 660 64.30 29.44 -37.78
C TYR A 660 65.35 28.32 -37.61
N ALA A 661 65.24 27.50 -36.57
CA ALA A 661 66.22 26.46 -36.25
C ALA A 661 65.73 25.09 -36.76
N PRO A 662 66.39 24.47 -37.77
CA PRO A 662 65.85 23.29 -38.45
C PRO A 662 65.67 22.08 -37.52
N ARG A 663 66.57 21.84 -36.56
CA ARG A 663 66.41 20.75 -35.57
C ARG A 663 65.21 20.94 -34.63
N ASP A 664 64.91 22.17 -34.27
CA ASP A 664 63.77 22.46 -33.37
C ASP A 664 62.44 22.37 -34.16
N ALA A 665 62.46 22.66 -35.47
CA ALA A 665 61.37 22.39 -36.41
C ALA A 665 61.13 20.88 -36.65
N GLU A 666 62.20 20.11 -36.87
CA GLU A 666 62.16 18.65 -37.01
C GLU A 666 61.58 18.00 -35.74
N GLY A 667 62.16 18.30 -34.57
CA GLY A 667 61.76 17.69 -33.29
C GLY A 667 60.30 18.00 -32.88
N LEU A 668 59.79 19.21 -33.20
CA LEU A 668 58.37 19.51 -33.02
C LEU A 668 57.48 18.80 -34.05
N THR A 669 57.94 18.69 -35.30
CA THR A 669 57.20 17.99 -36.36
C THR A 669 57.06 16.51 -36.04
N ASP A 670 58.12 15.84 -35.59
CA ASP A 670 58.09 14.42 -35.19
C ASP A 670 57.12 14.18 -34.01
N ALA A 671 57.14 15.06 -32.99
CA ALA A 671 56.19 14.99 -31.88
C ALA A 671 54.74 15.16 -32.33
N CYS A 672 54.48 16.05 -33.31
CA CYS A 672 53.16 16.16 -33.93
C CYS A 672 52.79 14.93 -34.76
N VAL A 673 53.72 14.31 -35.49
CA VAL A 673 53.48 13.11 -36.30
C VAL A 673 53.16 11.88 -35.43
N ASP A 674 53.85 11.67 -34.32
CA ASP A 674 53.53 10.62 -33.34
C ASP A 674 52.14 10.84 -32.70
N ALA A 675 51.82 12.07 -32.30
CA ALA A 675 50.50 12.41 -31.78
C ALA A 675 49.38 12.22 -32.84
N GLU A 676 49.59 12.66 -34.08
CA GLU A 676 48.68 12.42 -35.21
C GLU A 676 48.54 10.93 -35.56
N GLY A 677 49.59 10.13 -35.41
CA GLY A 677 49.55 8.68 -35.57
C GLY A 677 48.69 7.99 -34.50
N LYS A 678 48.86 8.37 -33.23
CA LYS A 678 48.06 7.87 -32.09
C LYS A 678 46.58 8.24 -32.21
N LEU A 679 46.28 9.49 -32.56
CA LEU A 679 44.91 9.95 -32.87
C LEU A 679 44.31 9.20 -34.06
N GLY A 680 45.11 8.94 -35.09
CA GLY A 680 44.71 8.19 -36.28
C GLY A 680 44.34 6.74 -35.97
N ALA A 681 45.09 6.06 -35.10
CA ALA A 681 44.75 4.74 -34.61
C ALA A 681 43.39 4.73 -33.88
N CYS A 682 43.17 5.66 -32.95
CA CYS A 682 41.89 5.81 -32.24
C CYS A 682 40.72 6.11 -33.20
N ARG A 683 40.93 6.97 -34.21
CA ARG A 683 39.93 7.28 -35.24
C ARG A 683 39.56 6.04 -36.07
N THR A 684 40.56 5.34 -36.58
CA THR A 684 40.38 4.14 -37.41
C THR A 684 39.66 3.03 -36.65
N GLU A 685 39.95 2.86 -35.36
CA GLU A 685 39.30 1.89 -34.49
C GLU A 685 37.81 2.21 -34.26
N LEU A 686 37.48 3.46 -33.90
CA LEU A 686 36.09 3.91 -33.74
C LEU A 686 35.27 3.78 -35.04
N LEU A 687 35.88 4.04 -36.19
CA LEU A 687 35.24 3.88 -37.50
C LEU A 687 35.17 2.42 -37.98
N THR A 688 36.12 1.57 -37.59
CA THR A 688 36.12 0.14 -37.91
C THR A 688 35.03 -0.60 -37.13
N VAL A 689 34.87 -0.31 -35.83
CA VAL A 689 33.76 -0.86 -35.03
C VAL A 689 32.41 -0.37 -35.54
N ALA A 690 32.32 0.90 -35.99
CA ALA A 690 31.15 1.42 -36.68
C ALA A 690 30.82 0.61 -37.94
N ALA A 691 31.79 0.47 -38.85
CA ALA A 691 31.62 -0.28 -40.10
C ALA A 691 31.25 -1.74 -39.86
N GLN A 692 31.83 -2.41 -38.85
CA GLN A 692 31.47 -3.79 -38.49
C GLN A 692 30.03 -3.90 -37.96
N TRP A 693 29.56 -2.94 -37.17
CA TRP A 693 28.19 -2.91 -36.67
C TRP A 693 27.18 -2.67 -37.80
N ASP A 694 27.45 -1.68 -38.65
CA ASP A 694 26.56 -1.29 -39.74
C ASP A 694 26.56 -2.34 -40.87
N GLN A 695 27.70 -2.98 -41.19
CA GLN A 695 27.76 -4.17 -42.07
C GLN A 695 27.05 -5.38 -41.46
N GLY A 696 27.20 -5.63 -40.15
CA GLY A 696 26.50 -6.70 -39.44
C GLY A 696 24.98 -6.54 -39.48
N ALA A 697 24.50 -5.30 -39.35
CA ALA A 697 23.08 -4.98 -39.54
C ALA A 697 22.64 -5.22 -40.99
N LEU A 698 23.41 -4.78 -41.99
CA LEU A 698 23.10 -4.94 -43.42
C LEU A 698 23.05 -6.43 -43.84
N ALA A 699 23.99 -7.25 -43.37
CA ALA A 699 24.04 -8.69 -43.64
C ALA A 699 22.91 -9.49 -42.97
N LEU A 700 22.24 -8.90 -41.96
CA LEU A 700 21.07 -9.49 -41.31
C LEU A 700 19.75 -8.98 -41.90
N SER A 701 19.70 -7.76 -42.45
CA SER A 701 18.53 -7.27 -43.22
C SER A 701 18.43 -7.90 -44.62
N GLY A 702 19.56 -8.23 -45.25
CA GLY A 702 19.60 -8.98 -46.51
C GLY A 702 19.05 -10.41 -46.35
N SER A 703 18.00 -10.75 -47.09
CA SER A 703 17.28 -12.04 -46.97
C SER A 703 17.98 -13.25 -47.60
N GLN A 704 19.04 -13.05 -48.38
CA GLN A 704 19.74 -14.12 -49.13
C GLN A 704 21.27 -14.20 -48.88
N GLY A 705 21.74 -13.72 -47.72
CA GLY A 705 23.15 -13.91 -47.32
C GLY A 705 23.42 -15.35 -46.84
N PRO A 706 24.47 -16.06 -47.35
CA PRO A 706 24.76 -17.43 -46.94
C PRO A 706 25.02 -17.58 -45.43
N HIS A 707 24.65 -18.75 -44.89
CA HIS A 707 24.57 -19.01 -43.45
C HIS A 707 25.91 -18.86 -42.70
N SER A 708 27.05 -18.99 -43.41
CA SER A 708 28.39 -18.72 -42.90
C SER A 708 28.60 -17.24 -42.54
N LEU A 709 28.17 -16.30 -43.39
CA LEU A 709 28.31 -14.86 -43.14
C LEU A 709 27.49 -14.41 -41.93
N ARG A 710 26.25 -14.90 -41.79
CA ARG A 710 25.41 -14.60 -40.63
C ARG A 710 25.98 -15.17 -39.32
N LYS A 711 26.59 -16.36 -39.37
CA LYS A 711 27.29 -16.95 -38.22
C LYS A 711 28.55 -16.15 -37.87
N GLY A 712 29.32 -15.71 -38.87
CA GLY A 712 30.47 -14.82 -38.70
C GLY A 712 30.09 -13.49 -38.06
N ALA A 713 29.06 -12.81 -38.58
CA ALA A 713 28.56 -11.55 -38.01
C ALA A 713 28.10 -11.70 -36.54
N MET A 714 27.39 -12.79 -36.20
CA MET A 714 27.03 -13.09 -34.81
C MET A 714 28.28 -13.36 -33.93
N GLN A 715 29.31 -14.02 -34.46
CA GLN A 715 30.57 -14.23 -33.74
C GLN A 715 31.28 -12.89 -33.49
N SER A 716 31.37 -12.02 -34.50
CA SER A 716 31.98 -10.68 -34.36
C SER A 716 31.24 -9.79 -33.36
N MET A 717 29.89 -9.74 -33.41
CA MET A 717 29.10 -9.01 -32.41
C MET A 717 29.30 -9.57 -30.99
N LYS A 718 29.49 -10.89 -30.85
CA LYS A 718 29.78 -11.52 -29.55
C LYS A 718 31.20 -11.21 -29.05
N ASN A 719 32.16 -11.04 -29.96
CA ASN A 719 33.54 -10.63 -29.65
C ASN A 719 33.63 -9.14 -29.25
N ILE A 720 32.84 -8.25 -29.88
CA ILE A 720 32.70 -6.84 -29.47
C ILE A 720 32.13 -6.72 -28.03
N SER A 721 31.37 -7.71 -27.56
CA SER A 721 30.91 -7.82 -26.16
C SER A 721 31.94 -8.45 -25.20
N SER A 722 33.17 -8.75 -25.64
CA SER A 722 34.21 -9.31 -24.79
C SER A 722 34.96 -8.24 -23.97
N LYS A 723 35.55 -8.64 -22.84
CA LYS A 723 35.93 -7.74 -21.73
C LYS A 723 37.01 -6.69 -22.01
N GLN A 724 37.62 -6.65 -23.20
CA GLN A 724 38.73 -5.74 -23.52
C GLN A 724 38.31 -4.45 -24.23
N ASP A 725 37.08 -4.38 -24.78
CA ASP A 725 36.67 -3.30 -25.70
C ASP A 725 35.49 -2.47 -25.16
N THR A 726 35.64 -1.95 -23.93
CA THR A 726 34.64 -1.06 -23.31
C THR A 726 34.84 0.39 -23.74
N HIS A 727 33.79 1.20 -23.60
CA HIS A 727 33.87 2.66 -23.73
C HIS A 727 35.00 3.28 -22.90
N GLU A 728 35.22 2.77 -21.68
CA GLU A 728 36.28 3.20 -20.76
C GLU A 728 37.67 2.88 -21.31
N HIS A 729 37.87 1.73 -21.94
CA HIS A 729 39.16 1.37 -22.57
C HIS A 729 39.49 2.31 -23.75
N ARG A 730 38.48 2.60 -24.59
CA ARG A 730 38.63 3.56 -25.70
C ARG A 730 38.87 4.98 -25.19
N ARG A 731 38.21 5.39 -24.10
CA ARG A 731 38.45 6.67 -23.41
C ARG A 731 39.91 6.77 -22.93
N ALA A 732 40.39 5.77 -22.20
CA ALA A 732 41.77 5.76 -21.69
C ALA A 732 42.83 5.84 -22.81
N ARG A 733 42.58 5.21 -23.96
CA ARG A 733 43.46 5.30 -25.12
C ARG A 733 43.38 6.66 -25.83
N LEU A 734 42.19 7.27 -25.94
CA LEU A 734 42.03 8.64 -26.41
C LEU A 734 42.75 9.64 -25.48
N ASP A 735 42.58 9.53 -24.16
CA ASP A 735 43.26 10.38 -23.19
C ASP A 735 44.81 10.21 -23.22
N THR A 736 45.29 9.01 -23.58
CA THR A 736 46.71 8.75 -23.84
C THR A 736 47.20 9.46 -25.11
N ALA A 737 46.43 9.45 -26.20
CA ALA A 737 46.76 10.21 -27.42
C ALA A 737 46.73 11.72 -27.14
N LEU A 738 45.71 12.22 -26.43
CA LEU A 738 45.59 13.63 -26.00
C LEU A 738 46.75 14.05 -25.09
N LYS A 739 47.33 13.15 -24.30
CA LYS A 739 48.56 13.43 -23.54
C LYS A 739 49.76 13.69 -24.46
N SER A 740 49.94 12.91 -25.53
CA SER A 740 51.01 13.16 -26.52
C SER A 740 50.81 14.48 -27.28
N VAL A 741 49.56 14.89 -27.54
CA VAL A 741 49.27 16.23 -28.07
C VAL A 741 49.74 17.32 -27.10
N ARG A 742 49.41 17.21 -25.80
CA ARG A 742 49.85 18.18 -24.77
C ARG A 742 51.37 18.22 -24.59
N GLU A 743 52.05 17.10 -24.81
CA GLU A 743 53.51 17.03 -24.79
C GLU A 743 54.11 17.78 -25.99
N ALA A 744 53.52 17.67 -27.18
CA ALA A 744 53.88 18.49 -28.35
C ALA A 744 53.53 19.98 -28.17
N GLU A 745 52.41 20.32 -27.53
CA GLU A 745 52.04 21.70 -27.17
C GLU A 745 53.10 22.32 -26.23
N SER A 746 53.55 21.58 -25.21
CA SER A 746 54.61 22.02 -24.29
C SER A 746 55.99 22.11 -24.96
N LEU A 747 56.30 21.23 -25.91
CA LEU A 747 57.51 21.31 -26.71
C LEU A 747 57.50 22.57 -27.60
N SER A 748 56.38 22.84 -28.26
CA SER A 748 56.18 24.04 -29.08
C SER A 748 56.35 25.33 -28.27
N GLN A 749 55.78 25.41 -27.06
CA GLN A 749 55.98 26.56 -26.18
C GLN A 749 57.46 26.84 -25.89
N LYS A 750 58.26 25.79 -25.59
CA LYS A 750 59.71 25.93 -25.34
C LYS A 750 60.48 26.37 -26.58
N MET A 751 60.12 25.85 -27.76
CA MET A 751 60.78 26.23 -29.01
C MET A 751 60.38 27.63 -29.49
N LEU A 752 59.13 28.06 -29.25
CA LEU A 752 58.68 29.41 -29.53
C LEU A 752 59.27 30.43 -28.56
N GLU A 753 59.48 30.05 -27.28
CA GLU A 753 60.21 30.87 -26.30
C GLU A 753 61.69 30.98 -26.67
N ARG A 754 62.31 29.89 -27.17
CA ARG A 754 63.68 29.91 -27.70
C ARG A 754 63.80 30.74 -28.99
N GLN A 755 62.83 30.64 -29.91
CA GLN A 755 62.77 31.50 -31.08
C GLN A 755 62.58 32.96 -30.67
N ARG A 756 61.71 33.23 -29.69
CA ARG A 756 61.56 34.59 -29.14
C ARG A 756 62.88 35.10 -28.57
N LEU A 757 63.67 34.29 -27.85
CA LEU A 757 64.99 34.73 -27.38
C LEU A 757 65.96 35.02 -28.54
N LEU A 758 65.88 34.27 -29.64
CA LEU A 758 66.64 34.55 -30.86
C LEU A 758 66.14 35.81 -31.59
N ASP A 759 64.83 36.08 -31.59
CA ASP A 759 64.24 37.30 -32.18
C ASP A 759 64.43 38.53 -31.30
N GLU A 760 64.43 38.39 -29.97
CA GLU A 760 64.76 39.45 -29.03
C GLU A 760 66.26 39.78 -29.20
N ALA A 761 67.16 38.79 -29.26
CA ALA A 761 68.59 39.01 -29.57
C ALA A 761 68.82 39.58 -30.98
N ARG A 762 68.07 39.13 -32.00
CA ARG A 762 68.12 39.67 -33.37
C ARG A 762 67.56 41.08 -33.45
N ARG A 763 66.59 41.43 -32.59
CA ARG A 763 66.02 42.77 -32.45
C ARG A 763 66.92 43.68 -31.62
N GLU A 764 67.64 43.18 -30.61
CA GLU A 764 68.69 43.92 -29.91
C GLU A 764 69.86 44.22 -30.86
N PHE A 765 70.29 43.23 -31.64
CA PHE A 765 71.26 43.40 -32.74
C PHE A 765 70.75 44.45 -33.75
N GLN A 766 69.53 44.30 -34.27
CA GLN A 766 68.99 45.21 -35.28
C GLN A 766 68.73 46.61 -34.69
N ALA A 767 68.27 46.73 -33.44
CA ALA A 767 68.09 48.01 -32.78
C ALA A 767 69.43 48.69 -32.45
N ALA A 768 70.50 47.94 -32.19
CA ALA A 768 71.85 48.49 -32.11
C ALA A 768 72.34 48.97 -33.49
N LEU A 769 72.04 48.21 -34.56
CA LEU A 769 72.38 48.57 -35.95
C LEU A 769 71.59 49.81 -36.44
N ASP A 770 70.31 49.88 -36.10
CA ASP A 770 69.39 50.97 -36.43
C ASP A 770 69.71 52.20 -35.58
N ALA A 771 69.97 52.05 -34.28
CA ALA A 771 70.41 53.17 -33.43
C ALA A 771 71.79 53.71 -33.86
N ALA A 772 72.72 52.84 -34.29
CA ALA A 772 73.98 53.29 -34.89
C ALA A 772 73.73 54.04 -36.21
N SER A 773 72.85 53.53 -37.06
CA SER A 773 72.52 54.15 -38.36
C SER A 773 71.77 55.48 -38.21
N GLU A 774 70.79 55.57 -37.30
CA GLU A 774 69.95 56.75 -37.07
C GLU A 774 70.74 57.88 -36.39
N ARG A 775 71.60 57.54 -35.40
CA ARG A 775 72.59 58.48 -34.81
C ARG A 775 73.60 59.03 -35.83
N LEU A 776 73.83 58.33 -36.94
CA LEU A 776 74.78 58.72 -38.00
C LEU A 776 74.14 59.38 -39.23
N ALA A 777 72.84 59.19 -39.46
CA ALA A 777 72.17 59.63 -40.69
C ALA A 777 71.49 61.00 -40.59
N ILE A 778 71.02 61.41 -39.40
CA ILE A 778 70.23 62.64 -39.22
C ILE A 778 70.93 63.57 -38.22
N ILE A 779 71.92 64.31 -38.71
CA ILE A 779 72.44 65.50 -38.03
C ILE A 779 72.47 66.70 -39.00
N PRO A 780 71.39 67.49 -39.09
CA PRO A 780 71.41 68.86 -39.59
C PRO A 780 71.30 69.85 -38.41
N VAL A 781 72.45 70.42 -38.02
CA VAL A 781 72.71 71.78 -37.49
C VAL A 781 71.85 72.42 -36.37
N GLU A 782 70.67 71.95 -35.96
CA GLU A 782 69.80 72.72 -35.04
C GLU A 782 69.41 72.01 -33.72
N GLN A 783 69.56 70.69 -33.59
CA GLN A 783 69.36 69.99 -32.29
C GLN A 783 70.65 69.72 -31.50
N PHE A 784 71.81 69.94 -32.12
CA PHE A 784 73.11 69.57 -31.55
C PHE A 784 73.48 70.44 -30.32
N ILE A 785 72.95 71.66 -30.24
CA ILE A 785 73.24 72.71 -29.24
C ILE A 785 72.97 72.26 -27.79
N ILE A 786 72.15 71.23 -27.55
CA ILE A 786 71.86 70.76 -26.18
C ILE A 786 72.22 69.27 -25.98
N GLN A 787 72.56 68.51 -27.04
CA GLN A 787 72.62 67.03 -26.94
C GLN A 787 73.82 66.33 -27.61
N GLY A 788 74.67 66.99 -28.40
CA GLY A 788 75.57 66.27 -29.31
C GLY A 788 77.03 65.98 -28.90
N ILE A 789 77.55 66.53 -27.79
CA ILE A 789 79.02 66.67 -27.59
C ILE A 789 79.73 65.44 -26.97
N ARG A 790 79.02 64.56 -26.24
CA ARG A 790 79.58 63.27 -25.77
C ARG A 790 79.14 62.07 -26.61
N ALA A 791 77.95 62.15 -27.21
CA ALA A 791 77.31 61.01 -27.86
C ALA A 791 78.05 60.48 -29.10
N VAL A 792 78.74 61.32 -29.88
CA VAL A 792 79.32 60.88 -31.16
C VAL A 792 80.51 59.90 -30.98
N PRO A 793 81.55 60.17 -30.16
CA PRO A 793 82.60 59.18 -29.92
C PRO A 793 82.09 57.93 -29.20
N ASP A 794 81.25 58.11 -28.18
CA ASP A 794 80.72 57.01 -27.37
C ASP A 794 79.84 56.08 -28.22
N ALA A 795 78.99 56.61 -29.11
CA ALA A 795 78.16 55.80 -30.01
C ALA A 795 78.97 55.02 -31.06
N VAL A 796 80.13 55.53 -31.48
CA VAL A 796 81.03 54.82 -32.42
C VAL A 796 81.76 53.68 -31.72
N VAL A 797 82.09 53.81 -30.43
CA VAL A 797 82.62 52.71 -29.61
C VAL A 797 81.50 51.70 -29.27
N GLU A 798 80.32 52.15 -28.84
CA GLU A 798 79.15 51.28 -28.64
C GLU A 798 78.83 50.46 -29.89
N ALA A 799 78.79 51.08 -31.07
CA ALA A 799 78.52 50.38 -32.32
C ALA A 799 79.60 49.32 -32.64
N ARG A 800 80.88 49.63 -32.38
CA ARG A 800 81.99 48.70 -32.60
C ARG A 800 81.97 47.51 -31.64
N ASP A 801 81.73 47.74 -30.36
CA ASP A 801 81.69 46.68 -29.36
C ASP A 801 80.39 45.85 -29.46
N ALA A 802 79.27 46.48 -29.84
CA ALA A 802 78.04 45.78 -30.20
C ALA A 802 78.25 44.85 -31.40
N ILE A 803 78.96 45.29 -32.46
CA ILE A 803 79.33 44.44 -33.60
C ILE A 803 80.23 43.27 -33.18
N TYR A 804 81.09 43.45 -32.18
CA TYR A 804 81.99 42.40 -31.69
C TYR A 804 81.27 41.32 -30.85
N GLU A 805 80.44 41.72 -29.88
CA GLU A 805 79.63 40.77 -29.10
C GLU A 805 78.52 40.12 -29.95
N ALA A 806 77.99 40.84 -30.94
CA ALA A 806 77.14 40.29 -31.99
C ALA A 806 77.82 39.14 -32.75
N GLN A 807 79.06 39.35 -33.24
CA GLN A 807 79.83 38.31 -33.92
C GLN A 807 80.09 37.10 -33.02
N LYS A 808 80.38 37.33 -31.73
CA LYS A 808 80.60 36.28 -30.71
C LYS A 808 79.34 35.46 -30.41
N THR A 809 78.16 36.09 -30.41
CA THR A 809 76.87 35.41 -30.16
C THR A 809 76.40 34.56 -31.35
N LEU A 810 76.83 34.89 -32.58
CA LEU A 810 76.38 34.26 -33.83
C LEU A 810 77.32 33.20 -34.43
N GLN A 811 78.36 32.76 -33.69
CA GLN A 811 79.31 31.71 -34.14
C GLN A 811 78.71 30.28 -34.32
N GLY A 812 77.38 30.14 -34.38
CA GLY A 812 76.68 28.85 -34.44
C GLY A 812 75.64 28.67 -35.55
N SER A 813 75.51 29.59 -36.52
CA SER A 813 74.47 29.49 -37.57
C SER A 813 74.96 29.74 -39.00
N ASP A 814 74.85 28.74 -39.88
CA ASP A 814 75.25 28.80 -41.30
C ASP A 814 74.22 29.45 -42.25
N SER A 815 73.49 30.45 -41.77
CA SER A 815 72.49 31.17 -42.59
C SER A 815 73.17 32.19 -43.51
N ALA A 816 73.27 31.88 -44.81
CA ALA A 816 73.94 32.71 -45.81
C ALA A 816 73.46 34.19 -45.84
N PRO A 817 72.16 34.52 -45.73
CA PRO A 817 71.69 35.91 -45.70
C PRO A 817 72.26 36.76 -44.56
N ILE A 818 72.67 36.14 -43.45
CA ILE A 818 73.27 36.87 -42.31
C ILE A 818 74.68 37.37 -42.66
N LYS A 819 75.46 36.58 -43.42
CA LYS A 819 76.81 36.96 -43.85
C LYS A 819 76.78 38.16 -44.80
N GLU A 820 75.79 38.20 -45.71
CA GLU A 820 75.58 39.30 -46.66
C GLU A 820 75.12 40.61 -45.98
N ALA A 821 74.24 40.52 -44.98
CA ALA A 821 73.78 41.67 -44.20
C ALA A 821 74.93 42.37 -43.45
N VAL A 822 75.84 41.59 -42.83
CA VAL A 822 77.00 42.12 -42.09
C VAL A 822 77.95 42.88 -43.02
N THR A 823 78.23 42.37 -44.22
CA THR A 823 79.10 43.07 -45.20
C THR A 823 78.51 44.38 -45.69
N ASN A 824 77.18 44.46 -45.86
CA ASN A 824 76.52 45.68 -46.32
C ASN A 824 76.42 46.76 -45.22
N ALA A 825 76.31 46.37 -43.95
CA ALA A 825 76.31 47.31 -42.83
C ALA A 825 77.66 48.04 -42.69
N GLN A 826 78.78 47.31 -42.81
CA GLN A 826 80.13 47.85 -42.61
C GLN A 826 80.42 49.07 -43.52
N ALA A 827 80.06 48.97 -44.80
CA ALA A 827 80.32 50.03 -45.80
C ALA A 827 79.44 51.29 -45.63
N SER A 828 78.39 51.24 -44.81
CA SER A 828 77.51 52.37 -44.54
C SER A 828 78.08 53.30 -43.45
N VAL A 829 78.70 52.71 -42.42
CA VAL A 829 79.20 53.43 -41.22
C VAL A 829 80.35 54.37 -41.56
N ASP A 830 81.35 53.89 -42.31
CA ASP A 830 82.55 54.67 -42.68
C ASP A 830 82.22 55.99 -43.40
N LYS A 831 81.12 56.01 -44.15
CA LYS A 831 80.69 57.16 -44.95
C LYS A 831 79.97 58.25 -44.13
N ALA A 832 79.45 57.89 -42.96
CA ALA A 832 78.74 58.83 -42.09
C ALA A 832 79.64 59.46 -41.02
N LEU A 833 80.68 58.75 -40.57
CA LEU A 833 81.64 59.21 -39.55
C LEU A 833 82.21 60.61 -39.89
N ALA A 834 82.73 60.76 -41.12
CA ALA A 834 83.32 62.00 -41.61
C ALA A 834 82.33 63.19 -41.76
N ARG A 835 81.03 62.95 -41.58
CA ARG A 835 79.98 63.99 -41.64
C ARG A 835 79.59 64.52 -40.26
N ALA A 836 79.75 63.71 -39.20
CA ALA A 836 79.41 64.10 -37.84
C ALA A 836 80.48 64.99 -37.17
N GLU A 837 81.76 64.78 -37.48
CA GLU A 837 82.88 65.49 -36.82
C GLU A 837 82.88 67.01 -37.05
N SER A 838 82.54 67.46 -38.26
CA SER A 838 82.53 68.89 -38.59
C SER A 838 81.40 69.65 -37.88
N GLU A 839 80.26 68.99 -37.66
CA GLU A 839 79.10 69.57 -37.00
C GLU A 839 79.33 69.68 -35.48
N ALA A 840 80.03 68.69 -34.89
CA ALA A 840 80.33 68.63 -33.46
C ALA A 840 81.07 69.86 -32.90
N LEU A 841 81.90 70.51 -33.71
CA LEU A 841 82.64 71.72 -33.31
C LEU A 841 81.76 72.98 -33.32
N ARG A 842 80.82 73.09 -34.27
CA ARG A 842 79.99 74.28 -34.43
C ARG A 842 79.09 74.50 -33.22
N LEU A 843 78.51 73.40 -32.74
CA LEU A 843 77.34 73.48 -31.84
C LEU A 843 77.74 73.38 -30.37
N ARG A 844 78.94 72.86 -30.08
CA ARG A 844 79.58 72.96 -28.75
C ARG A 844 79.72 74.42 -28.29
N ALA A 845 80.25 75.27 -29.18
CA ALA A 845 80.39 76.70 -28.90
C ALA A 845 79.04 77.41 -28.64
N MET A 846 77.94 76.87 -29.17
CA MET A 846 76.60 77.36 -28.89
C MET A 846 76.02 76.78 -27.59
N THR A 847 76.27 75.50 -27.26
CA THR A 847 75.96 74.91 -25.95
C THR A 847 76.60 75.72 -24.83
N ASP A 848 77.89 75.98 -24.96
CA ASP A 848 78.71 76.70 -23.97
C ASP A 848 78.11 78.10 -23.68
N LEU A 849 77.61 78.80 -24.71
CA LEU A 849 76.93 80.10 -24.57
C LEU A 849 75.52 79.98 -23.95
N ASP A 850 74.76 78.96 -24.34
CA ASP A 850 73.43 78.69 -23.80
C ASP A 850 73.47 78.25 -22.32
N GLU A 851 74.56 77.61 -21.90
CA GLU A 851 74.84 77.20 -20.52
C GLU A 851 75.35 78.38 -19.68
N CYS A 852 76.12 79.30 -20.27
CA CYS A 852 76.43 80.60 -19.66
C CYS A 852 75.17 81.39 -19.31
N GLU A 853 74.25 81.56 -20.26
CA GLU A 853 73.03 82.35 -20.08
C GLU A 853 72.12 81.74 -19.00
N LYS A 854 71.99 80.41 -18.95
CA LYS A 854 71.27 79.70 -17.89
C LYS A 854 71.97 79.78 -16.53
N THR A 855 73.31 79.70 -16.50
CA THR A 855 74.09 79.75 -15.25
C THR A 855 74.05 81.15 -14.63
N LEU A 856 74.06 82.23 -15.43
CA LEU A 856 73.82 83.59 -14.96
C LEU A 856 72.45 83.72 -14.27
N VAL A 857 71.39 83.13 -14.86
CA VAL A 857 70.04 83.11 -14.27
C VAL A 857 69.97 82.26 -13.00
N GLN A 858 70.61 81.09 -12.98
CA GLN A 858 70.68 80.19 -11.81
C GLN A 858 71.40 80.86 -10.63
N ILE A 859 72.60 81.42 -10.86
CA ILE A 859 73.33 82.20 -9.85
C ILE A 859 72.46 83.37 -9.40
N GLY A 860 71.85 84.10 -10.33
CA GLY A 860 70.92 85.17 -10.02
C GLY A 860 69.68 84.75 -9.20
N HIS A 861 69.30 83.48 -9.14
CA HIS A 861 68.22 82.98 -8.29
C HIS A 861 68.71 82.51 -6.93
N GLU A 862 69.82 81.77 -6.87
CA GLU A 862 70.42 81.30 -5.62
C GLU A 862 71.05 82.44 -4.80
N VAL A 863 71.52 83.50 -5.46
CA VAL A 863 71.91 84.77 -4.83
C VAL A 863 70.72 85.45 -4.13
N ARG A 864 69.51 85.31 -4.68
CA ARG A 864 68.26 85.83 -4.11
C ARG A 864 67.73 84.98 -2.95
N GLU A 865 67.67 83.65 -3.09
CA GLU A 865 67.26 82.78 -1.97
C GLU A 865 68.30 82.69 -0.84
N GLY A 866 69.58 82.86 -1.17
CA GLY A 866 70.69 82.86 -0.21
C GLY A 866 70.87 84.18 0.55
N GLY A 867 70.47 85.31 -0.04
CA GLY A 867 70.66 86.65 0.51
C GLY A 867 72.07 87.22 0.26
N PHE A 868 72.56 87.13 -0.99
CA PHE A 868 73.94 87.46 -1.38
C PHE A 868 74.07 88.60 -2.41
N GLU A 869 72.96 89.28 -2.75
CA GLU A 869 72.81 90.19 -3.91
C GLU A 869 73.91 91.25 -4.00
N GLU A 870 74.21 91.93 -2.89
CA GLU A 870 75.16 93.05 -2.80
C GLU A 870 76.63 92.66 -3.09
N ARG A 871 76.96 91.36 -3.19
CA ARG A 871 78.34 90.87 -3.36
C ARG A 871 78.64 90.27 -4.74
N ILE A 872 77.61 90.00 -5.56
CA ILE A 872 77.76 89.24 -6.83
C ILE A 872 77.14 89.97 -8.03
N GLY A 873 76.25 90.95 -7.83
CA GLY A 873 75.50 91.65 -8.89
C GLY A 873 76.32 92.10 -10.10
N ASP A 874 77.35 92.94 -9.90
CA ASP A 874 78.12 93.55 -11.00
C ASP A 874 78.82 92.53 -11.91
N LEU A 875 79.20 91.36 -11.38
CA LEU A 875 79.86 90.31 -12.15
C LEU A 875 78.90 89.64 -13.14
N LEU A 876 77.60 89.54 -12.79
CA LEU A 876 76.58 88.98 -13.67
C LEU A 876 76.40 89.87 -14.91
N THR A 877 76.27 91.19 -14.71
CA THR A 877 76.08 92.16 -15.80
C THR A 877 77.29 92.24 -16.75
N HIS A 878 78.50 91.92 -16.27
CA HIS A 878 79.65 91.78 -17.15
C HIS A 878 79.59 90.50 -18.01
N GLY A 879 79.21 89.37 -17.42
CA GLY A 879 79.05 88.09 -18.12
C GLY A 879 77.97 88.14 -19.21
N GLU A 880 76.82 88.76 -18.91
CA GLU A 880 75.71 88.96 -19.86
C GLU A 880 76.16 89.61 -21.18
N LYS A 881 77.04 90.62 -21.11
CA LYS A 881 77.51 91.32 -22.31
C LYS A 881 78.40 90.45 -23.20
N LEU A 882 79.29 89.64 -22.60
CA LEU A 882 80.20 88.77 -23.36
C LEU A 882 79.44 87.65 -24.10
N VAL A 883 78.31 87.17 -23.55
CA VAL A 883 77.42 86.22 -24.23
C VAL A 883 76.78 86.84 -25.48
N GLN A 884 76.37 88.11 -25.43
CA GLN A 884 75.76 88.81 -26.58
C GLN A 884 76.75 88.98 -27.75
N ASP A 885 77.95 89.50 -27.48
CA ASP A 885 78.97 89.75 -28.50
C ASP A 885 79.39 88.45 -29.22
N ALA A 886 79.40 87.32 -28.51
CA ALA A 886 79.75 86.02 -29.08
C ALA A 886 78.67 85.40 -29.99
N ARG A 887 77.38 85.62 -29.72
CA ARG A 887 76.29 85.11 -30.58
C ARG A 887 76.24 85.77 -31.97
N ALA A 888 76.73 87.01 -32.11
CA ALA A 888 76.68 87.78 -33.36
C ALA A 888 77.51 87.17 -34.52
N VAL A 889 78.36 86.16 -34.26
CA VAL A 889 79.27 85.55 -35.26
C VAL A 889 78.86 84.11 -35.62
N ALA A 890 77.67 83.66 -35.21
CA ALA A 890 77.25 82.25 -35.28
C ALA A 890 77.06 81.68 -36.69
N ASP A 891 76.66 82.49 -37.68
CA ASP A 891 76.27 82.01 -39.02
C ASP A 891 77.44 81.92 -40.02
N ALA A 892 78.68 82.18 -39.59
CA ALA A 892 79.84 82.11 -40.47
C ALA A 892 80.10 80.68 -41.02
N PRO A 893 80.62 80.53 -42.25
CA PRO A 893 81.03 79.22 -42.77
C PRO A 893 82.31 78.69 -42.09
N ASP A 894 83.11 79.57 -41.47
CA ASP A 894 84.27 79.18 -40.66
C ASP A 894 83.89 78.95 -39.18
N VAL A 895 83.90 77.69 -38.76
CA VAL A 895 83.64 77.29 -37.37
C VAL A 895 84.77 77.73 -36.41
N ALA A 896 86.00 77.90 -36.89
CA ALA A 896 87.16 78.24 -36.04
C ALA A 896 87.15 79.68 -35.50
N THR A 897 86.24 80.52 -35.99
CA THR A 897 86.02 81.88 -35.49
C THR A 897 84.99 81.90 -34.35
N LEU A 898 83.87 81.18 -34.47
CA LEU A 898 82.82 81.08 -33.44
C LEU A 898 83.36 80.50 -32.11
N VAL A 899 84.13 79.41 -32.19
CA VAL A 899 84.69 78.70 -31.02
C VAL A 899 85.57 79.60 -30.13
N ARG A 900 86.22 80.63 -30.70
CA ARG A 900 87.05 81.58 -29.92
C ARG A 900 86.22 82.59 -29.13
N ALA A 901 85.09 83.04 -29.67
CA ALA A 901 84.25 84.03 -29.00
C ALA A 901 83.48 83.41 -27.82
N ALA A 902 82.88 82.23 -28.02
CA ALA A 902 82.12 81.52 -26.98
C ALA A 902 82.93 81.30 -25.69
N ARG A 903 84.20 80.91 -25.83
CA ARG A 903 85.09 80.62 -24.69
C ARG A 903 85.31 81.83 -23.78
N GLY A 904 85.33 83.05 -24.32
CA GLY A 904 85.50 84.28 -23.54
C GLY A 904 84.30 84.61 -22.64
N ALA A 905 83.10 84.13 -22.99
CA ALA A 905 81.91 84.27 -22.13
C ALA A 905 81.90 83.23 -20.99
N VAL A 906 82.32 81.99 -21.28
CA VAL A 906 82.40 80.88 -20.32
C VAL A 906 83.27 81.21 -19.12
N ASP A 907 84.46 81.75 -19.36
CA ASP A 907 85.41 82.08 -18.29
C ASP A 907 84.86 83.18 -17.34
N ALA A 908 84.04 84.10 -17.86
CA ALA A 908 83.41 85.16 -17.06
C ALA A 908 82.26 84.64 -16.18
N VAL A 909 81.39 83.78 -16.71
CA VAL A 909 80.23 83.25 -15.97
C VAL A 909 80.66 82.28 -14.87
N ASN A 910 81.64 81.41 -15.15
CA ASN A 910 82.19 80.49 -14.13
C ASN A 910 82.76 81.24 -12.92
N HIS A 911 83.37 82.42 -13.14
CA HIS A 911 83.90 83.24 -12.05
C HIS A 911 82.81 83.77 -11.10
N ALA A 912 81.61 84.07 -11.60
CA ALA A 912 80.48 84.45 -10.76
C ALA A 912 79.95 83.28 -9.92
N GLY A 913 79.91 82.06 -10.49
CA GLY A 913 79.46 80.85 -9.80
C GLY A 913 80.34 80.46 -8.62
N GLU A 914 81.67 80.55 -8.79
CA GLU A 914 82.64 80.26 -7.72
C GLU A 914 82.47 81.10 -6.44
N GLN A 915 81.93 82.32 -6.53
CA GLN A 915 81.71 83.18 -5.36
C GLN A 915 80.46 82.77 -4.57
N LEU A 916 79.48 82.17 -5.24
CA LEU A 916 78.22 81.71 -4.64
C LEU A 916 78.41 80.43 -3.81
N GLU A 917 79.10 79.41 -4.32
CA GLU A 917 79.34 78.16 -3.56
C GLU A 917 80.08 78.42 -2.23
N LYS A 918 81.09 79.30 -2.27
CA LYS A 918 81.87 79.71 -1.09
C LYS A 918 80.99 80.34 -0.01
N ALA A 919 79.91 81.04 -0.38
CA ALA A 919 78.94 81.61 0.54
C ALA A 919 77.96 80.55 1.10
N GLN A 920 77.58 79.53 0.32
CA GLN A 920 76.67 78.47 0.78
C GLN A 920 77.32 77.47 1.74
N ALA A 921 78.57 77.06 1.47
CA ALA A 921 79.24 75.99 2.20
C ALA A 921 79.34 76.25 3.71
N GLN A 922 79.54 77.51 4.09
CA GLN A 922 79.71 77.96 5.47
C GLN A 922 78.48 77.69 6.35
N LYS A 923 77.27 77.70 5.78
CA LYS A 923 75.98 77.58 6.49
C LYS A 923 75.62 76.14 6.90
N ARG A 924 76.11 75.12 6.18
CA ARG A 924 75.71 73.71 6.38
C ARG A 924 76.46 72.98 7.52
N ALA A 925 77.53 73.56 8.05
CA ALA A 925 78.40 72.88 9.02
C ALA A 925 77.82 72.83 10.44
N GLU A 926 77.01 73.82 10.83
CA GLU A 926 76.66 74.06 12.24
C GLU A 926 75.56 73.12 12.79
N GLU A 927 74.61 72.70 11.96
CA GLU A 927 73.41 71.97 12.40
C GLU A 927 73.70 70.51 12.79
N LYS A 928 74.60 69.86 12.05
CA LYS A 928 74.83 68.40 12.09
C LYS A 928 75.33 67.87 13.44
N ALA A 929 75.93 68.74 14.26
CA ALA A 929 76.53 68.37 15.54
C ALA A 929 75.52 68.01 16.66
N ARG A 930 74.24 68.44 16.55
CA ARG A 930 73.28 68.32 17.66
C ARG A 930 72.66 66.92 17.86
N PHE A 931 72.51 66.12 16.80
CA PHE A 931 71.57 64.98 16.79
C PHE A 931 72.07 63.73 17.54
N ASN A 932 73.35 63.35 17.39
CA ASN A 932 73.83 62.00 17.71
C ASN A 932 73.93 61.65 19.22
N LYS A 933 73.53 62.54 20.14
CA LYS A 933 73.81 62.41 21.59
C LYS A 933 72.76 61.61 22.39
N LEU A 934 71.60 61.27 21.82
CA LEU A 934 70.45 60.73 22.58
C LEU A 934 70.28 59.19 22.60
N LEU A 935 70.86 58.46 21.65
CA LEU A 935 70.34 57.14 21.23
C LEU A 935 70.54 55.97 22.23
N GLY A 936 71.45 56.07 23.20
CA GLY A 936 72.07 54.91 23.84
C GLY A 936 71.51 54.35 25.16
N ARG A 937 70.27 54.66 25.60
CA ARG A 937 69.86 54.42 27.02
C ARG A 937 68.81 53.33 27.35
N PHE A 938 68.02 52.79 26.40
CA PHE A 938 66.69 52.25 26.76
C PHE A 938 66.47 50.71 26.75
N GLN A 939 67.41 49.88 26.28
CA GLN A 939 67.15 48.45 25.98
C GLN A 939 67.65 47.46 27.07
N ARG A 940 67.06 47.40 28.29
CA ARG A 940 67.65 46.54 29.35
C ARG A 940 66.81 46.03 30.56
N MET A 941 65.49 45.80 30.46
CA MET A 941 64.68 45.25 31.58
C MET A 941 63.59 44.23 31.17
N ASP A 942 63.45 43.17 31.99
CA ASP A 942 62.33 42.24 32.29
C ASP A 942 61.41 41.74 31.14
N GLU A 943 61.13 40.45 30.92
CA GLU A 943 61.52 39.17 31.56
C GLU A 943 61.12 38.90 33.03
N ALA A 944 59.80 38.81 33.34
CA ALA A 944 59.32 38.23 34.62
C ALA A 944 57.90 37.60 34.62
N ASN A 945 57.80 36.39 35.20
CA ASN A 945 56.62 35.74 35.84
C ASN A 945 55.38 35.24 35.03
N SER A 946 54.72 34.21 35.60
CA SER A 946 53.51 33.52 35.08
C SER A 946 52.64 32.91 36.22
N GLY A 947 51.32 32.71 35.99
CA GLY A 947 50.52 31.73 36.78
C GLY A 947 49.02 31.95 37.11
N ARG A 948 48.28 30.82 37.24
CA ARG A 948 47.14 30.48 38.16
C ARG A 948 45.69 31.08 38.02
N GLY A 949 44.80 30.32 37.36
CA GLY A 949 43.58 29.61 37.87
C GLY A 949 42.40 30.22 38.72
N VAL A 950 41.15 29.92 38.26
CA VAL A 950 39.83 29.70 38.98
C VAL A 950 39.22 30.81 39.89
N PRO A 951 37.93 30.76 40.39
CA PRO A 951 36.66 30.04 40.03
C PRO A 951 35.38 30.97 39.91
N LYS A 952 34.18 30.50 40.33
CA LYS A 952 32.78 31.01 40.06
C LYS A 952 32.19 32.08 41.03
N PHE A 953 30.96 32.57 40.67
CA PHE A 953 29.90 33.31 41.44
C PHE A 953 30.09 34.85 41.58
N ALA A 954 29.07 35.74 41.50
CA ALA A 954 27.72 35.71 42.10
C ALA A 954 26.73 36.82 41.62
N ARG A 955 25.47 36.74 42.12
CA ARG A 955 24.45 37.79 42.41
C ARG A 955 23.52 38.38 41.32
N LYS A 956 22.30 38.67 41.79
CA LYS A 956 21.07 39.12 41.11
C LYS A 956 20.94 40.66 41.01
N ALA A 957 20.22 41.10 39.97
CA ALA A 957 19.17 42.14 39.95
C ALA A 957 19.43 43.58 40.45
N GLY A 958 18.84 44.53 39.72
CA GLY A 958 18.78 45.97 40.03
C GLY A 958 18.86 46.79 38.74
N GLY A 959 17.82 47.57 38.41
CA GLY A 959 17.78 48.39 37.19
C GLY A 959 18.21 49.84 37.43
N GLY A 960 18.73 50.49 36.38
CA GLY A 960 19.13 51.90 36.41
C GLY A 960 19.37 52.44 34.99
N VAL A 961 18.92 53.68 34.72
CA VAL A 961 18.72 54.21 33.35
C VAL A 961 19.88 55.13 32.89
N GLN A 962 20.16 55.11 31.58
CA GLN A 962 20.90 56.10 30.76
C GLN A 962 22.46 56.10 30.71
N LYS A 963 22.96 56.73 29.63
CA LYS A 963 24.33 56.73 29.06
C LYS A 963 25.16 57.94 29.52
N PRO A 964 26.49 57.93 29.30
CA PRO A 964 27.09 58.72 28.20
C PRO A 964 28.09 57.90 27.33
N LEU A 965 28.06 57.96 25.99
CA LEU A 965 28.82 58.83 25.06
C LEU A 965 30.33 58.57 24.93
N PHE A 966 30.78 58.26 23.68
CA PHE A 966 32.06 58.65 23.03
C PHE A 966 33.42 58.28 23.69
N LYS A 967 34.55 58.06 22.98
CA LYS A 967 34.90 57.61 21.61
C LYS A 967 36.43 57.37 21.61
N VAL A 968 36.92 56.34 20.92
CA VAL A 968 38.17 56.35 20.11
C VAL A 968 39.48 56.92 20.73
N LYS A 969 40.52 56.07 20.92
CA LYS A 969 41.74 56.03 20.05
C LYS A 969 42.80 54.97 20.44
N ARG A 970 43.36 54.30 19.41
CA ARG A 970 44.78 53.85 19.24
C ARG A 970 45.38 52.79 20.20
N VAL A 971 46.44 52.02 19.85
CA VAL A 971 46.95 51.46 18.56
C VAL A 971 48.17 50.53 18.82
N SER A 972 48.55 49.69 17.84
CA SER A 972 49.88 49.02 17.67
C SER A 972 50.32 47.99 18.75
N THR A 973 51.19 46.99 18.52
CA THR A 973 51.90 46.36 17.35
C THR A 973 52.44 45.00 17.87
N VAL A 974 52.50 43.84 17.17
CA VAL A 974 52.98 43.49 15.81
C VAL A 974 54.44 43.88 15.56
N PRO A 975 55.39 42.97 15.86
CA PRO A 975 56.11 42.22 14.80
C PRO A 975 55.89 40.67 14.89
N VAL A 976 56.09 39.80 13.88
CA VAL A 976 56.89 39.81 12.61
C VAL A 976 58.40 39.53 12.89
N GLU A 977 59.27 38.92 12.06
CA GLU A 977 59.28 38.34 10.68
C GLU A 977 59.25 36.77 10.68
N ALA A 978 58.93 35.98 9.62
CA ALA A 978 58.90 36.13 8.14
C ALA A 978 60.30 36.06 7.45
N PRO A 979 60.50 36.27 6.13
CA PRO A 979 59.70 36.07 4.88
C PRO A 979 60.55 35.20 3.87
N PRO A 980 60.71 35.45 2.53
CA PRO A 980 59.92 36.08 1.43
C PRO A 980 59.83 35.16 0.15
N PRO A 981 59.57 35.64 -1.10
CA PRO A 981 58.72 36.73 -1.62
C PRO A 981 57.64 36.27 -2.66
N PRO A 982 56.72 37.17 -3.10
CA PRO A 982 55.71 36.96 -4.18
C PRO A 982 56.14 37.77 -5.45
N PRO A 983 55.33 38.47 -6.33
CA PRO A 983 53.88 38.81 -6.42
C PRO A 983 53.17 38.05 -7.59
N VAL A 984 52.08 38.42 -8.30
CA VAL A 984 51.29 39.66 -8.49
C VAL A 984 49.75 39.39 -8.61
N GLN A 985 49.01 40.13 -9.46
CA GLN A 985 47.54 40.15 -9.62
C GLN A 985 47.17 40.79 -10.99
N PRO A 986 45.91 40.75 -11.50
CA PRO A 986 44.75 41.60 -11.08
C PRO A 986 43.35 40.90 -11.28
N ARG A 987 42.12 41.46 -11.22
CA ARG A 987 41.39 42.56 -10.50
C ARG A 987 39.85 42.43 -10.77
N ILE A 988 38.99 42.93 -9.85
CA ILE A 988 37.68 43.66 -10.09
C ILE A 988 36.46 42.89 -10.72
N ILE A 989 35.16 43.07 -10.37
CA ILE A 989 34.41 43.75 -9.25
C ILE A 989 33.02 43.08 -9.04
N PRO A 990 32.32 43.24 -7.88
CA PRO A 990 31.03 42.56 -7.59
C PRO A 990 29.78 43.47 -7.43
N LYS A 991 28.57 42.89 -7.51
CA LYS A 991 27.39 43.20 -6.63
C LYS A 991 26.16 42.29 -6.88
N ALA A 992 25.32 42.18 -5.85
CA ALA A 992 23.95 41.63 -5.83
C ALA A 992 23.01 42.70 -5.20
N PRO A 993 21.79 42.44 -4.63
CA PRO A 993 20.85 41.30 -4.72
C PRO A 993 19.37 41.75 -4.95
N LYS A 994 18.37 40.82 -4.88
CA LYS A 994 17.15 40.91 -4.01
C LYS A 994 15.98 39.96 -4.39
N SER A 995 15.09 39.78 -3.41
CA SER A 995 13.77 39.13 -3.40
C SER A 995 12.76 40.09 -2.67
N PRO A 996 11.52 39.73 -2.24
CA PRO A 996 10.47 38.80 -2.72
C PRO A 996 9.05 39.51 -2.79
N LEU A 997 7.94 38.74 -2.78
CA LEU A 997 6.56 39.04 -2.26
C LEU A 997 5.42 39.66 -3.14
N THR A 998 4.45 38.81 -3.52
CA THR A 998 2.95 39.03 -3.40
C THR A 998 2.24 40.12 -4.29
N PRO A 999 0.92 40.45 -4.14
CA PRO A 999 -0.26 39.63 -4.56
C PRO A 999 -1.45 40.38 -5.26
N ARG A 1000 -2.51 39.61 -5.61
CA ARG A 1000 -3.98 39.96 -5.69
C ARG A 1000 -4.59 40.70 -6.91
N ASN A 1001 -5.87 40.34 -7.16
CA ASN A 1001 -7.02 41.13 -7.72
C ASN A 1001 -7.04 41.54 -9.22
N VAL A 1002 -8.19 41.84 -9.89
CA VAL A 1002 -9.62 41.38 -9.78
C VAL A 1002 -10.42 41.74 -11.07
N SER A 1003 -11.21 40.80 -11.58
CA SER A 1003 -12.45 40.90 -12.40
C SER A 1003 -12.67 42.03 -13.45
N PRO A 1004 -13.84 42.71 -13.51
CA PRO A 1004 -15.02 42.46 -14.38
C PRO A 1004 -15.16 43.51 -15.54
N PRO A 1005 -16.21 43.55 -16.43
CA PRO A 1005 -17.58 42.95 -16.40
C PRO A 1005 -17.93 42.18 -17.73
N ASP A 1006 -19.16 42.03 -18.30
CA ASP A 1006 -20.52 42.57 -18.07
C ASP A 1006 -21.69 41.63 -18.53
N THR A 1007 -22.86 42.19 -18.87
CA THR A 1007 -24.23 41.63 -18.82
C THR A 1007 -25.16 42.26 -19.92
N PRO A 1008 -26.53 42.09 -20.04
CA PRO A 1008 -27.55 41.66 -19.05
C PRO A 1008 -28.80 40.82 -19.50
N ALA A 1009 -29.66 40.48 -18.51
CA ALA A 1009 -31.15 40.30 -18.53
C ALA A 1009 -31.81 39.04 -19.18
N ALA A 1010 -32.96 38.50 -18.70
CA ALA A 1010 -33.70 38.59 -17.40
C ALA A 1010 -34.87 37.55 -17.26
N ALA A 1011 -35.38 37.33 -16.02
CA ALA A 1011 -36.70 36.79 -15.57
C ALA A 1011 -37.15 35.33 -15.99
N THR A 1012 -37.64 34.34 -15.20
CA THR A 1012 -38.42 34.13 -13.92
C THR A 1012 -39.97 34.07 -14.05
N PRO A 1013 -40.76 33.34 -13.20
CA PRO A 1013 -40.64 31.97 -12.63
C PRO A 1013 -42.01 31.19 -12.48
N ALA A 1014 -42.05 30.11 -11.66
CA ALA A 1014 -43.23 29.37 -11.09
C ALA A 1014 -43.98 28.35 -12.02
N THR A 1015 -44.81 27.38 -11.56
CA THR A 1015 -45.45 27.08 -10.24
C THR A 1015 -45.65 25.54 -10.00
N VAL A 1016 -46.20 25.14 -8.85
CA VAL A 1016 -46.40 23.74 -8.35
C VAL A 1016 -47.83 23.20 -8.55
N THR A 1017 -47.99 21.88 -8.77
CA THR A 1017 -49.18 21.10 -8.35
C THR A 1017 -48.87 19.61 -8.09
N LYS A 1018 -49.66 18.96 -7.20
CA LYS A 1018 -49.79 17.51 -7.03
C LYS A 1018 -51.20 17.07 -7.45
N THR A 1019 -51.34 15.90 -8.08
CA THR A 1019 -52.50 15.01 -7.86
C THR A 1019 -52.18 13.57 -8.28
N SER A 1020 -53.05 12.63 -7.90
CA SER A 1020 -52.91 11.18 -8.01
C SER A 1020 -53.93 10.55 -8.98
N VAL A 1021 -53.89 9.21 -9.10
CA VAL A 1021 -54.89 8.31 -9.73
C VAL A 1021 -54.84 8.21 -11.26
N GLN A 1022 -54.11 7.20 -11.77
CA GLN A 1022 -54.70 5.93 -12.25
C GLN A 1022 -53.65 4.80 -12.20
#